data_AF-A0A510BE48-F1
#
_entry.id   AF-A0A510BE48-F1
#
_cell.length_a   1.000
_cell.length_b   1.000
_cell.length_c   1.000
_cell.angle_alpha   90.00
_cell.angle_beta   90.00
_cell.angle_gamma   90.00
#
_symmetry.space_group_name_H-M   'P 1'
#
loop_
_entity.id
_entity.type
_entity.pdbx_description
1 polymer ?
#
loop_
_entity_poly.entity_id
_entity_poly.type
_entity_poly.pdbx_seq_one_letter_code
_entity_poly.pdbx_strand_id
1 'polypeptide(L)'
;MYIKNPFRLNDWDIKSFLTVVLSILLVYLGVVVLDKLDIQIPLLRQIFGFIYLTFIPGYLLLRILRIHDLSSGESFLYAIGLSLFLDMFVGFLMNMFYPLLGITDKPIAEIPIILTMTLVVGILSIVAYIRDKDYENPGYILVEDIINPQVLFLSLIPFIAIFGTYLVNYYNNNILLILMIVLIALISLIIGFTNWIDEKYYPYAIWVMAISLILHRQLISETIIINDCVGEFYLAKNIISLGYWPWYECTKVVPGTYNSVLSVTILPTIFYYILNTSLNWIYKLILPSFCSLLPISIYVFTKNITNNRKLSFLSAFLFISTAGYLIKITVITKQLLAQLYVLLIIIAFLNSKIKLNIKKLVLSIFGFSLVVSHYATTYIIIASTIFTLIFLKIWRWIFSFKNNKMEKVLITFLEILIILTVGWYIYISQSISFKSFLDFVQSIWAYEIFDTYDSRVLYTVTVKLSSGITDHIIKLLYVVLSFFIFIGYIDKLYINIVKKKTIKEKHIFLLGFSGFWLLLLISAVVLPSITSSFDPIRLYQTSLLVLCIFSIVGIKKIVNILYIILKKLKNIKIHNIDYIKISSIFFILLLIFPGTFLVNELINDNPRSISLSKEKILNNSLIKPKIGYFQKVIPIENIVSGKWIGKYGDYKDVYRFDLVQGYPSLLLYGDVKGNVYTIAKGRILDNGNVSIHYDLPKNNSVFIHLTYQNLVYSLYWTWYNPLQVSLLYNYSDIKPIIINALKVYDNGKSQVYLYHSNKQN
;
A
#
# COMPACT_ATOMS: atom_id res chain seq x y z
N MET A 1 -30.90 -21.49 -8.39
CA MET A 1 -30.17 -21.62 -9.70
C MET A 1 -28.67 -21.68 -9.44
N TYR A 2 -27.92 -22.59 -10.09
CA TYR A 2 -26.46 -22.65 -9.97
C TYR A 2 -25.79 -21.98 -11.18
N ILE A 3 -24.72 -21.22 -10.93
CA ILE A 3 -23.83 -20.69 -11.97
C ILE A 3 -22.42 -21.20 -11.75
N LYS A 4 -21.65 -21.37 -12.83
CA LYS A 4 -20.22 -21.71 -12.72
C LYS A 4 -19.51 -20.59 -11.96
N ASN A 5 -18.62 -20.95 -11.04
CA ASN A 5 -17.95 -20.03 -10.14
C ASN A 5 -16.89 -19.20 -10.90
N PRO A 6 -17.08 -17.87 -11.08
CA PRO A 6 -16.14 -17.04 -11.83
C PRO A 6 -14.80 -16.86 -11.11
N PHE A 7 -14.74 -17.04 -9.78
CA PHE A 7 -13.49 -16.98 -9.02
C PHE A 7 -12.59 -18.20 -9.26
N ARG A 8 -13.09 -19.23 -9.95
CA ARG A 8 -12.35 -20.42 -10.40
C ARG A 8 -12.48 -20.63 -11.90
N LEU A 9 -12.38 -19.56 -12.67
CA LEU A 9 -12.52 -19.58 -14.14
C LEU A 9 -11.55 -20.58 -14.79
N ASN A 10 -10.36 -20.76 -14.22
CA ASN A 10 -9.36 -21.75 -14.63
C ASN A 10 -9.82 -23.22 -14.52
N ASP A 11 -10.89 -23.52 -13.77
CA ASP A 11 -11.39 -24.88 -13.58
C ASP A 11 -12.59 -25.25 -14.48
N TRP A 12 -13.12 -24.30 -15.27
CA TRP A 12 -14.25 -24.55 -16.18
C TRP A 12 -13.86 -25.51 -17.34
N ASP A 13 -14.79 -25.91 -18.20
CA ASP A 13 -14.42 -26.47 -19.50
C ASP A 13 -13.76 -25.41 -20.37
N ILE A 14 -12.85 -25.83 -21.25
CA ILE A 14 -12.06 -24.91 -22.09
C ILE A 14 -12.94 -24.04 -23.01
N LYS A 15 -14.07 -24.57 -23.50
CA LYS A 15 -14.98 -23.86 -24.42
C LYS A 15 -15.65 -22.70 -23.70
N SER A 16 -16.28 -22.95 -22.55
CA SER A 16 -16.92 -21.91 -21.74
C SER A 16 -15.89 -20.88 -21.24
N PHE A 17 -14.71 -21.36 -20.82
CA PHE A 17 -13.60 -20.51 -20.42
C PHE A 17 -13.18 -19.52 -21.52
N LEU A 18 -12.86 -20.03 -22.72
CA LEU A 18 -12.45 -19.19 -23.84
C LEU A 18 -13.58 -18.30 -24.34
N THR A 19 -14.83 -18.75 -24.27
CA THR A 19 -15.99 -17.93 -24.63
C THR A 19 -16.06 -16.68 -23.76
N VAL A 20 -15.88 -16.80 -22.44
CA VAL A 20 -15.85 -15.65 -21.53
C VAL A 20 -14.66 -14.73 -21.81
N VAL A 21 -13.46 -15.31 -21.98
CA VAL A 21 -12.23 -14.55 -22.27
C VAL A 21 -12.37 -13.73 -23.56
N LEU A 22 -12.81 -14.37 -24.65
CA LEU A 22 -12.99 -13.72 -25.94
C LEU A 22 -14.15 -12.75 -25.93
N SER A 23 -15.23 -13.01 -25.20
CA SER A 23 -16.34 -12.05 -25.05
C SER A 23 -15.88 -10.77 -24.36
N ILE A 24 -15.11 -10.87 -23.28
CA ILE A 24 -14.56 -9.70 -22.58
C ILE A 24 -13.61 -8.93 -23.50
N LEU A 25 -12.76 -9.63 -24.25
CA LEU A 25 -11.86 -9.01 -25.23
C LEU A 25 -12.63 -8.28 -26.34
N LEU A 26 -13.65 -8.91 -26.93
CA LEU A 26 -14.47 -8.31 -27.99
C LEU A 26 -15.27 -7.11 -27.48
N VAL A 27 -15.86 -7.20 -26.29
CA VAL A 27 -16.54 -6.06 -25.67
C VAL A 27 -15.56 -4.92 -25.43
N TYR A 28 -14.37 -5.21 -24.88
CA TYR A 28 -13.34 -4.19 -24.67
C TYR A 28 -12.92 -3.51 -25.97
N LEU A 29 -12.61 -4.28 -27.02
CA LEU A 29 -12.23 -3.75 -28.33
C LEU A 29 -13.38 -2.94 -28.96
N GLY A 30 -14.61 -3.42 -28.86
CA GLY A 30 -15.80 -2.69 -29.32
C GLY A 30 -15.93 -1.33 -28.64
N VAL A 31 -15.71 -1.27 -27.32
CA VAL A 31 -15.74 0.00 -26.57
C VAL A 31 -14.59 0.93 -26.96
N VAL A 32 -13.39 0.39 -27.21
CA VAL A 32 -12.27 1.19 -27.73
C VAL A 32 -12.61 1.80 -29.09
N VAL A 33 -13.23 1.02 -29.99
CA VAL A 33 -13.65 1.53 -31.31
C VAL A 33 -14.74 2.59 -31.16
N LEU A 34 -15.73 2.39 -30.30
CA LEU A 34 -16.77 3.40 -30.02
C LEU A 34 -16.17 4.71 -29.50
N ASP A 35 -15.22 4.66 -28.56
CA ASP A 35 -14.50 5.83 -28.07
C ASP A 35 -13.75 6.56 -29.21
N LYS A 36 -13.16 5.82 -30.15
CA LYS A 36 -12.47 6.39 -31.32
C LYS A 36 -13.43 6.99 -32.36
N LEU A 37 -14.70 6.61 -32.33
CA LEU A 37 -15.79 7.22 -33.11
C LEU A 37 -16.49 8.35 -32.35
N ASP A 38 -15.89 8.84 -31.25
CA ASP A 38 -16.43 9.87 -30.36
C ASP A 38 -17.77 9.48 -29.67
N ILE A 39 -18.12 8.19 -29.64
CA ILE A 39 -19.29 7.67 -28.91
C ILE A 39 -18.84 7.20 -27.52
N GLN A 40 -18.77 8.14 -26.59
CA GLN A 40 -18.31 7.86 -25.22
C GLN A 40 -19.45 7.33 -24.35
N ILE A 41 -19.37 6.06 -23.95
CA ILE A 41 -20.26 5.48 -22.93
C ILE A 41 -19.54 5.56 -21.57
N PRO A 42 -20.04 6.37 -20.62
CA PRO A 42 -19.38 6.55 -19.32
C PRO A 42 -19.11 5.21 -18.62
N LEU A 43 -17.94 5.08 -18.01
CA LEU A 43 -17.48 3.93 -17.22
C LEU A 43 -17.27 2.61 -17.96
N LEU A 44 -17.81 2.44 -19.17
CA LEU A 44 -17.79 1.14 -19.86
C LEU A 44 -16.37 0.71 -20.19
N ARG A 45 -15.54 1.61 -20.73
CA ARG A 45 -14.12 1.33 -21.03
C ARG A 45 -13.32 1.06 -19.77
N GLN A 46 -13.60 1.81 -18.70
CA GLN A 46 -12.90 1.66 -17.42
C GLN A 46 -13.22 0.31 -16.78
N ILE A 47 -14.48 -0.12 -16.79
CA ILE A 47 -14.92 -1.39 -16.21
C ILE A 47 -14.35 -2.58 -17.00
N PHE A 48 -14.59 -2.63 -18.31
CA PHE A 48 -14.13 -3.75 -19.13
C PHE A 48 -12.61 -3.76 -19.29
N GLY A 49 -11.96 -2.59 -19.41
CA GLY A 49 -10.50 -2.47 -19.42
C GLY A 49 -9.86 -2.92 -18.10
N PHE A 50 -10.46 -2.57 -16.96
CA PHE A 50 -9.98 -3.04 -15.65
C PHE A 50 -10.14 -4.56 -15.51
N ILE A 51 -11.29 -5.13 -15.89
CA ILE A 51 -11.51 -6.58 -15.85
C ILE A 51 -10.52 -7.30 -16.78
N TYR A 52 -10.37 -6.77 -17.99
CA TYR A 52 -9.48 -7.29 -19.01
C TYR A 52 -8.03 -7.39 -18.50
N LEU A 53 -7.44 -6.29 -18.03
CA LEU A 53 -6.07 -6.31 -17.51
C LEU A 53 -5.95 -7.14 -16.24
N THR A 54 -6.86 -6.96 -15.27
CA THR A 54 -6.65 -7.46 -13.91
C THR A 54 -6.82 -8.98 -13.81
N PHE A 55 -7.68 -9.60 -14.64
CA PHE A 55 -8.06 -11.01 -14.44
C PHE A 55 -7.70 -11.92 -15.61
N ILE A 56 -7.88 -11.46 -16.85
CA ILE A 56 -7.88 -12.35 -18.02
C ILE A 56 -6.51 -13.00 -18.26
N PRO A 57 -5.38 -12.25 -18.31
CA PRO A 57 -4.10 -12.87 -18.58
C PRO A 57 -3.67 -13.86 -17.49
N GLY A 58 -3.99 -13.57 -16.23
CA GLY A 58 -3.69 -14.43 -15.11
C GLY A 58 -4.48 -15.74 -15.11
N TYR A 59 -5.78 -15.71 -15.43
CA TYR A 59 -6.56 -16.95 -15.57
C TYR A 59 -6.09 -17.81 -16.74
N LEU A 60 -5.67 -17.19 -17.84
CA LEU A 60 -5.02 -17.89 -18.96
C LEU A 60 -3.71 -18.55 -18.51
N LEU A 61 -2.86 -17.83 -17.76
CA LEU A 61 -1.63 -18.37 -17.22
C LEU A 61 -1.87 -19.52 -16.23
N LEU A 62 -2.91 -19.47 -15.40
CA LEU A 62 -3.27 -20.58 -14.51
C LEU A 62 -3.58 -21.86 -15.29
N ARG A 63 -4.37 -21.76 -16.37
CA ARG A 63 -4.66 -22.89 -17.26
C ARG A 63 -3.44 -23.40 -17.98
N ILE A 64 -2.65 -22.49 -18.55
CA ILE A 64 -1.39 -22.85 -19.20
C ILE A 64 -0.56 -23.62 -18.19
N LEU A 65 -0.35 -23.13 -16.98
CA LEU A 65 0.44 -23.84 -15.95
C LEU A 65 -0.22 -25.12 -15.40
N ARG A 66 -1.45 -25.46 -15.82
CA ARG A 66 -2.29 -26.55 -15.30
C ARG A 66 -2.45 -26.50 -13.78
N ILE A 67 -2.66 -25.29 -13.25
CA ILE A 67 -2.91 -25.06 -11.83
C ILE A 67 -4.42 -25.05 -11.63
N HIS A 68 -4.93 -26.14 -11.05
CA HIS A 68 -6.36 -26.34 -10.78
C HIS A 68 -6.62 -26.75 -9.33
N ASP A 69 -7.90 -26.96 -9.00
CA ASP A 69 -8.38 -27.40 -7.69
C ASP A 69 -7.96 -26.47 -6.53
N LEU A 70 -7.73 -25.20 -6.86
CA LEU A 70 -7.48 -24.14 -5.90
C LEU A 70 -8.78 -23.74 -5.20
N SER A 71 -8.68 -23.20 -3.99
CA SER A 71 -9.84 -22.50 -3.41
C SER A 71 -10.16 -21.24 -4.21
N SER A 72 -11.40 -20.74 -4.12
CA SER A 72 -11.84 -19.54 -4.85
C SER A 72 -10.96 -18.33 -4.54
N GLY A 73 -10.51 -18.18 -3.29
CA GLY A 73 -9.59 -17.11 -2.90
C GLY A 73 -8.18 -17.29 -3.47
N GLU A 74 -7.64 -18.51 -3.49
CA GLU A 74 -6.32 -18.78 -4.07
C GLU A 74 -6.30 -18.55 -5.58
N SER A 75 -7.30 -19.08 -6.31
CA SER A 75 -7.40 -18.91 -7.76
C SER A 75 -7.56 -17.44 -8.13
N PHE A 76 -8.45 -16.72 -7.46
CA PHE A 76 -8.64 -15.28 -7.66
C PHE A 76 -7.38 -14.46 -7.40
N LEU A 77 -6.68 -14.69 -6.29
CA LEU A 77 -5.46 -13.96 -5.94
C LEU A 77 -4.30 -14.27 -6.88
N TYR A 78 -4.13 -15.53 -7.30
CA TYR A 78 -3.11 -15.89 -8.28
C TYR A 78 -3.41 -15.35 -9.66
N ALA A 79 -4.67 -15.34 -10.09
CA ALA A 79 -5.05 -14.72 -11.36
C ALA A 79 -4.63 -13.24 -11.36
N ILE A 80 -4.99 -12.46 -10.34
CA ILE A 80 -4.59 -11.05 -10.25
C ILE A 80 -3.07 -10.89 -10.25
N GLY A 81 -2.36 -11.65 -9.40
CA GLY A 81 -0.90 -11.57 -9.33
C GLY A 81 -0.19 -11.92 -10.64
N LEU A 82 -0.68 -12.93 -11.37
CA LEU A 82 -0.13 -13.34 -12.66
C LEU A 82 -0.47 -12.34 -13.77
N SER A 83 -1.66 -11.74 -13.74
CA SER A 83 -2.03 -10.66 -14.67
C SER A 83 -1.15 -9.44 -14.49
N LEU A 84 -1.02 -8.94 -13.26
CA LEU A 84 -0.19 -7.76 -12.97
C LEU A 84 1.29 -7.99 -13.32
N PHE A 85 1.80 -9.21 -13.09
CA PHE A 85 3.12 -9.60 -13.58
C PHE A 85 3.21 -9.48 -15.10
N LEU A 86 2.24 -10.05 -15.82
CA LEU A 86 2.26 -10.06 -17.27
C LEU A 86 2.14 -8.65 -17.84
N ASP A 87 1.30 -7.79 -17.27
CA ASP A 87 1.16 -6.38 -17.67
C ASP A 87 2.52 -5.66 -17.58
N MET A 88 3.19 -5.78 -16.43
CA MET A 88 4.53 -5.20 -16.24
C MET A 88 5.55 -5.80 -17.20
N PHE A 89 5.55 -7.13 -17.37
CA PHE A 89 6.52 -7.83 -18.19
C PHE A 89 6.35 -7.53 -19.68
N VAL A 90 5.11 -7.50 -20.20
CA VAL A 90 4.83 -7.16 -21.59
C VAL A 90 5.21 -5.71 -21.87
N GLY A 91 4.83 -4.75 -21.01
CA GLY A 91 5.24 -3.37 -21.21
C GLY A 91 6.76 -3.16 -21.14
N PHE A 92 7.45 -3.92 -20.29
CA PHE A 92 8.91 -3.98 -20.29
C PHE A 92 9.47 -4.47 -21.63
N LEU A 93 8.97 -5.60 -22.16
CA LEU A 93 9.42 -6.14 -23.43
C LEU A 93 9.13 -5.18 -24.60
N MET A 94 7.94 -4.57 -24.62
CA MET A 94 7.60 -3.55 -25.61
C MET A 94 8.61 -2.41 -25.59
N ASN A 95 8.88 -1.85 -24.41
CA ASN A 95 9.79 -0.73 -24.26
C ASN A 95 11.21 -1.05 -24.75
N MET A 96 11.68 -2.28 -24.53
CA MET A 96 13.02 -2.69 -24.94
C MET A 96 13.10 -3.06 -26.43
N PHE A 97 12.15 -3.84 -26.93
CA PHE A 97 12.28 -4.48 -28.24
C PHE A 97 11.63 -3.70 -29.38
N TYR A 98 10.56 -2.93 -29.15
CA TYR A 98 9.87 -2.27 -30.27
C TYR A 98 10.74 -1.22 -30.98
N PRO A 99 11.49 -0.37 -30.27
CA PRO A 99 12.44 0.53 -30.92
C PRO A 99 13.56 -0.22 -31.65
N LEU A 100 14.10 -1.30 -31.04
CA LEU A 100 15.17 -2.10 -31.64
C LEU A 100 14.75 -2.83 -32.92
N LEU A 101 13.48 -3.25 -32.99
CA LEU A 101 12.89 -3.91 -34.16
C LEU A 101 12.36 -2.91 -35.21
N GLY A 102 12.47 -1.60 -34.96
CA GLY A 102 11.93 -0.57 -35.85
C GLY A 102 10.40 -0.54 -35.93
N ILE A 103 9.69 -1.09 -34.94
CA ILE A 103 8.22 -1.14 -34.92
C ILE A 103 7.65 0.26 -34.63
N THR A 104 8.16 0.93 -33.59
CA THR A 104 7.79 2.31 -33.22
C THR A 104 8.77 2.86 -32.19
N ASP A 105 9.04 4.16 -32.25
CA ASP A 105 9.82 4.89 -31.24
C ASP A 105 8.99 5.27 -30.00
N LYS A 106 7.67 5.07 -30.05
CA LYS A 106 6.74 5.29 -28.92
C LYS A 106 6.08 3.98 -28.50
N PRO A 107 6.85 3.02 -27.95
CA PRO A 107 6.32 1.72 -27.54
C PRO A 107 5.24 1.80 -26.47
N ILE A 108 5.32 2.79 -25.57
CA ILE A 108 4.38 2.99 -24.47
C ILE A 108 3.38 4.08 -24.86
N ALA A 109 2.56 3.76 -25.85
CA ALA A 109 1.46 4.59 -26.33
C ALA A 109 0.17 3.76 -26.47
N GLU A 110 -0.96 4.43 -26.61
CA GLU A 110 -2.30 3.79 -26.60
C GLU A 110 -2.43 2.65 -27.61
N ILE A 111 -2.15 2.92 -28.90
CA ILE A 111 -2.33 1.94 -29.97
C ILE A 111 -1.38 0.74 -29.81
N PRO A 112 -0.05 0.93 -29.65
CA PRO A 112 0.86 -0.19 -29.40
C PRO A 112 0.43 -1.06 -28.21
N ILE A 113 0.01 -0.46 -27.09
CA ILE A 113 -0.40 -1.21 -25.90
C ILE A 113 -1.66 -2.03 -26.16
N ILE A 114 -2.71 -1.44 -26.76
CA ILE A 114 -3.97 -2.14 -27.04
C ILE A 114 -3.73 -3.33 -27.99
N LEU A 115 -2.98 -3.12 -29.07
CA LEU A 115 -2.67 -4.17 -30.04
C LEU A 115 -1.83 -5.29 -29.42
N THR A 116 -0.79 -4.93 -28.65
CA THR A 116 0.09 -5.92 -28.02
C THR A 116 -0.63 -6.75 -26.99
N MET A 117 -1.41 -6.11 -26.10
CA MET A 117 -2.16 -6.85 -25.08
C MET A 117 -3.19 -7.77 -25.73
N THR A 118 -3.86 -7.32 -26.78
CA THR A 118 -4.81 -8.14 -27.56
C THR A 118 -4.12 -9.36 -28.17
N LEU A 119 -2.97 -9.16 -28.81
CA LEU A 119 -2.15 -10.23 -29.38
C LEU A 119 -1.71 -11.23 -28.30
N VAL A 120 -1.22 -10.73 -27.17
CA VAL A 120 -0.77 -11.56 -26.03
C VAL A 120 -1.92 -12.41 -25.50
N VAL A 121 -3.11 -11.83 -25.28
CA VAL A 121 -4.29 -12.58 -24.82
C VAL A 121 -4.75 -13.60 -25.87
N GLY A 122 -4.69 -13.27 -27.16
CA GLY A 122 -4.97 -14.21 -28.25
C GLY A 122 -4.00 -15.40 -28.25
N ILE A 123 -2.69 -15.15 -28.17
CA ILE A 123 -1.66 -16.18 -28.09
C ILE A 123 -1.85 -17.05 -26.85
N LEU A 124 -2.04 -16.44 -25.68
CA LEU A 124 -2.27 -17.17 -24.43
C LEU A 124 -3.54 -18.03 -24.50
N SER A 125 -4.59 -17.57 -25.19
CA SER A 125 -5.83 -18.34 -25.41
C SER A 125 -5.58 -19.60 -26.24
N ILE A 126 -4.80 -19.48 -27.32
CA ILE A 126 -4.40 -20.62 -28.17
C ILE A 126 -3.55 -21.60 -27.35
N VAL A 127 -2.55 -21.11 -26.60
CA VAL A 127 -1.67 -21.97 -25.79
C VAL A 127 -2.47 -22.67 -24.68
N ALA A 128 -3.39 -21.97 -24.03
CA ALA A 128 -4.29 -22.55 -23.02
C ALA A 128 -5.15 -23.67 -23.62
N TYR A 129 -5.69 -23.46 -24.82
CA TYR A 129 -6.45 -24.50 -25.54
C TYR A 129 -5.58 -25.74 -25.82
N ILE A 130 -4.40 -25.56 -26.41
CA ILE A 130 -3.52 -26.69 -26.75
C ILE A 130 -3.08 -27.45 -25.50
N ARG A 131 -2.76 -26.72 -24.42
CA ARG A 131 -2.17 -27.32 -23.23
C ARG A 131 -3.19 -27.93 -22.28
N ASP A 132 -4.42 -27.45 -22.23
CA ASP A 132 -5.35 -27.77 -21.13
C ASP A 132 -6.82 -27.94 -21.57
N LYS A 133 -7.06 -28.27 -22.85
CA LYS A 133 -8.42 -28.45 -23.39
C LYS A 133 -9.26 -29.53 -22.70
N ASP A 134 -8.62 -30.56 -22.16
CA ASP A 134 -9.31 -31.76 -21.66
C ASP A 134 -9.65 -31.67 -20.16
N TYR A 135 -9.22 -30.60 -19.46
CA TYR A 135 -9.53 -30.41 -18.04
C TYR A 135 -10.87 -29.71 -17.83
N GLU A 136 -11.72 -30.30 -16.98
CA GLU A 136 -12.98 -29.73 -16.54
C GLU A 136 -13.30 -30.18 -15.10
N ASN A 137 -13.42 -29.21 -14.18
CA ASN A 137 -13.95 -29.43 -12.84
C ASN A 137 -14.56 -28.13 -12.26
N PRO A 138 -15.60 -27.56 -12.92
CA PRO A 138 -16.14 -26.27 -12.52
C PRO A 138 -16.69 -26.33 -11.09
N GLY A 139 -16.25 -25.39 -10.25
CA GLY A 139 -16.98 -25.07 -9.04
C GLY A 139 -18.28 -24.33 -9.38
N TYR A 140 -19.27 -24.39 -8.49
CA TYR A 140 -20.55 -23.70 -8.66
C TYR A 140 -20.85 -22.76 -7.48
N ILE A 141 -21.58 -21.69 -7.77
CA ILE A 141 -22.15 -20.75 -6.80
C ILE A 141 -23.67 -20.77 -6.98
N LEU A 142 -24.40 -20.76 -5.86
CA LEU A 142 -25.84 -20.57 -5.85
C LEU A 142 -26.18 -19.10 -6.10
N VAL A 143 -27.04 -18.81 -7.07
CA VAL A 143 -27.52 -17.43 -7.33
C VAL A 143 -28.18 -16.84 -6.09
N GLU A 144 -28.88 -17.67 -5.30
CA GLU A 144 -29.47 -17.32 -4.01
C GLU A 144 -28.43 -16.79 -2.99
N ASP A 145 -27.16 -17.18 -3.12
CA ASP A 145 -26.08 -16.65 -2.28
C ASP A 145 -25.70 -15.21 -2.66
N ILE A 146 -25.90 -14.80 -3.91
CA ILE A 146 -25.59 -13.45 -4.40
C ILE A 146 -26.68 -12.47 -3.97
N ILE A 147 -27.95 -12.87 -4.11
CA ILE A 147 -29.11 -12.07 -3.69
C ILE A 147 -29.44 -12.22 -2.20
N ASN A 148 -28.56 -12.89 -1.44
CA ASN A 148 -28.75 -13.11 -0.02
C ASN A 148 -28.79 -11.75 0.74
N PRO A 149 -29.73 -11.54 1.68
CA PRO A 149 -29.83 -10.29 2.44
C PRO A 149 -28.53 -9.86 3.13
N GLN A 150 -27.71 -10.81 3.58
CA GLN A 150 -26.41 -10.52 4.21
C GLN A 150 -25.42 -9.95 3.20
N VAL A 151 -25.37 -10.51 1.98
CA VAL A 151 -24.51 -10.03 0.90
C VAL A 151 -24.97 -8.67 0.42
N LEU A 152 -26.29 -8.47 0.26
CA LEU A 152 -26.86 -7.18 -0.11
C LEU A 152 -26.58 -6.11 0.96
N PHE A 153 -26.77 -6.43 2.25
CA PHE A 153 -26.44 -5.53 3.36
C PHE A 153 -24.96 -5.13 3.36
N LEU A 154 -24.06 -6.10 3.23
CA LEU A 154 -22.62 -5.82 3.11
C LEU A 154 -22.32 -4.95 1.88
N SER A 155 -22.99 -5.20 0.75
CA SER A 155 -22.80 -4.45 -0.50
C SER A 155 -23.12 -2.97 -0.38
N LEU A 156 -23.91 -2.53 0.62
CA LEU A 156 -24.26 -1.12 0.81
C LEU A 156 -23.09 -0.29 1.36
N ILE A 157 -22.17 -0.89 2.11
CA ILE A 157 -21.12 -0.16 2.86
C ILE A 157 -20.17 0.63 1.95
N PRO A 158 -19.71 0.11 0.79
CA PRO A 158 -18.87 0.88 -0.13
C PRO A 158 -19.63 2.08 -0.71
N PHE A 159 -20.94 1.96 -0.95
CA PHE A 159 -21.75 3.10 -1.41
C PHE A 159 -21.88 4.18 -0.33
N ILE A 160 -22.02 3.79 0.95
CA ILE A 160 -21.99 4.74 2.07
C ILE A 160 -20.66 5.50 2.11
N ALA A 161 -19.53 4.83 1.81
CA ALA A 161 -18.22 5.49 1.70
C ALA A 161 -18.18 6.53 0.56
N ILE A 162 -18.71 6.17 -0.62
CA ILE A 162 -18.76 7.05 -1.80
C ILE A 162 -19.65 8.27 -1.52
N PHE A 163 -20.89 8.05 -1.09
CA PHE A 163 -21.81 9.15 -0.80
C PHE A 163 -21.35 9.98 0.42
N GLY A 164 -20.74 9.35 1.42
CA GLY A 164 -20.21 10.06 2.57
C GLY A 164 -19.02 10.96 2.23
N THR A 165 -18.10 10.51 1.36
CA THR A 165 -17.01 11.39 0.89
C THR A 165 -17.54 12.54 0.03
N TYR A 166 -18.55 12.29 -0.80
CA TYR A 166 -19.26 13.35 -1.52
C TYR A 166 -19.85 14.39 -0.55
N LEU A 167 -20.54 13.96 0.51
CA LEU A 167 -21.09 14.87 1.51
C LEU A 167 -20.02 15.70 2.25
N VAL A 168 -18.87 15.12 2.57
CA VAL A 168 -17.78 15.89 3.20
C VAL A 168 -17.18 16.91 2.23
N ASN A 169 -17.01 16.54 0.97
CA ASN A 169 -16.37 17.41 -0.02
C ASN A 169 -17.22 18.64 -0.33
N TYR A 170 -18.53 18.46 -0.50
CA TYR A 170 -19.44 19.52 -0.98
C TYR A 170 -20.30 20.15 0.11
N TYR A 171 -20.55 19.46 1.23
CA TYR A 171 -21.45 19.93 2.29
C TYR A 171 -20.81 19.94 3.69
N ASN A 172 -19.51 19.61 3.80
CA ASN A 172 -18.78 19.48 5.07
C ASN A 172 -19.45 18.51 6.07
N ASN A 173 -20.27 17.56 5.61
CA ASN A 173 -21.00 16.63 6.46
C ASN A 173 -20.35 15.24 6.48
N ASN A 174 -19.86 14.80 7.64
CA ASN A 174 -19.16 13.53 7.83
C ASN A 174 -20.03 12.38 8.38
N ILE A 175 -21.35 12.58 8.55
CA ILE A 175 -22.23 11.64 9.27
C ILE A 175 -22.26 10.24 8.63
N LEU A 176 -22.31 10.17 7.29
CA LEU A 176 -22.31 8.90 6.57
C LEU A 176 -20.98 8.15 6.73
N LEU A 177 -19.86 8.86 6.81
CA LEU A 177 -18.55 8.23 7.03
C LEU A 177 -18.41 7.70 8.45
N ILE A 178 -18.96 8.41 9.44
CA ILE A 178 -19.06 7.91 10.82
C ILE A 178 -19.93 6.65 10.86
N LEU A 179 -21.11 6.69 10.23
CA LEU A 179 -22.01 5.54 10.12
C LEU A 179 -21.32 4.33 9.48
N MET A 180 -20.57 4.54 8.39
CA MET A 180 -19.80 3.48 7.73
C MET A 180 -18.81 2.80 8.70
N ILE A 181 -18.04 3.58 9.47
CA ILE A 181 -17.07 3.04 10.45
C ILE A 181 -17.78 2.26 11.55
N VAL A 182 -18.91 2.77 12.04
CA VAL A 182 -19.75 2.09 13.05
C VAL A 182 -20.28 0.76 12.48
N LEU A 183 -20.76 0.73 11.24
CA LEU A 183 -21.22 -0.51 10.60
C LEU A 183 -20.09 -1.54 10.45
N ILE A 184 -18.90 -1.11 10.05
CA ILE A 184 -17.70 -1.97 9.97
C ILE A 184 -17.38 -2.58 11.35
N ALA A 185 -17.41 -1.77 12.41
CA ALA A 185 -17.20 -2.24 13.78
C ALA A 185 -18.29 -3.23 14.22
N LEU A 186 -19.57 -2.94 13.95
CA LEU A 186 -20.70 -3.81 14.25
C LEU A 186 -20.60 -5.15 13.52
N ILE A 187 -20.21 -5.16 12.25
CA ILE A 187 -20.01 -6.40 11.48
C ILE A 187 -18.93 -7.27 12.12
N SER A 188 -17.83 -6.68 12.56
CA SER A 188 -16.80 -7.42 13.29
C SER A 188 -17.33 -7.99 14.61
N LEU A 189 -18.18 -7.26 15.35
CA LEU A 189 -18.83 -7.79 16.55
C LEU A 189 -19.78 -8.93 16.21
N ILE A 190 -20.62 -8.78 15.18
CA ILE A 190 -21.59 -9.79 14.77
C ILE A 190 -20.87 -11.09 14.41
N ILE A 191 -19.78 -11.04 13.62
CA ILE A 191 -18.97 -12.21 13.27
C ILE A 191 -18.29 -12.83 14.51
N GLY A 192 -17.79 -11.98 15.41
CA GLY A 192 -17.12 -12.41 16.63
C GLY A 192 -18.06 -13.07 17.66
N PHE A 193 -19.26 -12.53 17.83
CA PHE A 193 -20.19 -12.90 18.91
C PHE A 193 -21.28 -13.88 18.49
N THR A 194 -21.63 -13.88 17.21
CA THR A 194 -22.76 -14.66 16.67
C THR A 194 -22.32 -15.48 15.46
N ASN A 195 -23.23 -16.29 14.92
CA ASN A 195 -23.08 -16.93 13.61
C ASN A 195 -24.11 -16.38 12.61
N TRP A 196 -24.56 -15.12 12.82
CA TRP A 196 -25.56 -14.51 11.94
C TRP A 196 -25.04 -14.38 10.52
N ILE A 197 -23.81 -13.90 10.33
CA ILE A 197 -23.13 -13.92 9.03
C ILE A 197 -22.54 -15.31 8.79
N ASP A 198 -22.95 -15.97 7.71
CA ASP A 198 -22.40 -17.27 7.32
C ASP A 198 -20.89 -17.16 7.05
N GLU A 199 -20.12 -18.13 7.53
CA GLU A 199 -18.68 -18.15 7.38
C GLU A 199 -18.19 -18.19 5.91
N LYS A 200 -19.07 -18.58 4.98
CA LYS A 200 -18.79 -18.50 3.53
C LYS A 200 -18.68 -17.06 3.03
N TYR A 201 -19.31 -16.10 3.70
CA TYR A 201 -19.30 -14.67 3.35
C TYR A 201 -18.17 -13.88 4.03
N TYR A 202 -17.38 -14.48 4.93
CA TYR A 202 -16.27 -13.76 5.59
C TYR A 202 -15.26 -13.13 4.62
N PRO A 203 -14.80 -13.80 3.53
CA PRO A 203 -13.93 -13.15 2.55
C PRO A 203 -14.56 -11.91 1.92
N TYR A 204 -15.87 -11.96 1.63
CA TYR A 204 -16.60 -10.84 1.05
C TYR A 204 -16.77 -9.70 2.04
N ALA A 205 -17.13 -10.00 3.30
CA ALA A 205 -17.19 -9.00 4.37
C ALA A 205 -15.83 -8.29 4.57
N ILE A 206 -14.73 -9.04 4.57
CA ILE A 206 -13.36 -8.48 4.66
C ILE A 206 -13.09 -7.53 3.48
N TRP A 207 -13.39 -7.97 2.26
CA TRP A 207 -13.18 -7.15 1.07
C TRP A 207 -13.99 -5.87 1.11
N VAL A 208 -15.28 -5.96 1.44
CA VAL A 208 -16.21 -4.83 1.59
C VAL A 208 -15.70 -3.82 2.63
N MET A 209 -15.29 -4.30 3.81
CA MET A 209 -14.73 -3.44 4.86
C MET A 209 -13.44 -2.77 4.38
N ALA A 210 -12.54 -3.52 3.75
CA ALA A 210 -11.27 -3.03 3.25
C ALA A 210 -11.44 -1.97 2.15
N ILE A 211 -12.28 -2.22 1.14
CA ILE A 211 -12.52 -1.28 0.04
C ILE A 211 -13.26 -0.03 0.52
N SER A 212 -14.21 -0.16 1.45
CA SER A 212 -14.91 0.99 2.02
C SER A 212 -13.97 1.93 2.77
N LEU A 213 -13.03 1.38 3.55
CA LEU A 213 -11.99 2.17 4.22
C LEU A 213 -11.03 2.86 3.22
N ILE A 214 -10.68 2.18 2.12
CA ILE A 214 -9.88 2.79 1.05
C ILE A 214 -10.63 3.96 0.41
N LEU A 215 -11.89 3.75 0.01
CA LEU A 215 -12.73 4.79 -0.62
C LEU A 215 -12.95 5.99 0.31
N HIS A 216 -13.22 5.73 1.60
CA HIS A 216 -13.35 6.73 2.65
C HIS A 216 -12.16 7.70 2.71
N ARG A 217 -10.95 7.20 2.42
CA ARG A 217 -9.76 8.03 2.38
C ARG A 217 -9.53 8.64 1.00
N GLN A 218 -9.51 7.84 -0.06
CA GLN A 218 -9.05 8.27 -1.38
C GLN A 218 -9.98 9.25 -2.11
N LEU A 219 -11.28 9.21 -1.80
CA LEU A 219 -12.27 10.09 -2.45
C LEU A 219 -12.45 11.44 -1.75
N ILE A 220 -11.72 11.72 -0.66
CA ILE A 220 -11.87 12.96 0.13
C ILE A 220 -11.26 14.21 -0.51
N SER A 221 -10.46 14.05 -1.55
CA SER A 221 -9.85 15.17 -2.26
C SER A 221 -10.11 15.04 -3.74
N GLU A 222 -10.18 16.15 -4.47
CA GLU A 222 -10.28 16.12 -5.94
C GLU A 222 -9.00 15.54 -6.56
N THR A 223 -7.85 15.92 -6.00
CA THR A 223 -6.52 15.42 -6.38
C THR A 223 -6.11 14.16 -5.64
N ILE A 224 -4.96 13.60 -6.01
CA ILE A 224 -4.27 12.59 -5.21
C ILE A 224 -3.96 13.10 -3.80
N ILE A 225 -3.88 12.17 -2.84
CA ILE A 225 -3.41 12.45 -1.48
C ILE A 225 -1.89 12.46 -1.49
N ILE A 226 -1.28 13.50 -0.94
CA ILE A 226 0.17 13.70 -0.96
C ILE A 226 0.88 12.63 -0.11
N ASN A 227 1.75 11.87 -0.78
CA ASN A 227 2.73 10.96 -0.19
C ASN A 227 3.79 10.61 -1.26
N ASP A 228 4.51 9.48 -1.10
CA ASP A 228 5.43 8.97 -2.11
C ASP A 228 4.79 8.81 -3.51
N CYS A 229 3.47 8.60 -3.59
CA CYS A 229 2.74 8.53 -4.86
C CYS A 229 2.87 9.80 -5.73
N VAL A 230 3.28 10.95 -5.18
CA VAL A 230 3.58 12.16 -5.96
C VAL A 230 4.73 11.89 -6.95
N GLY A 231 5.80 11.26 -6.48
CA GLY A 231 6.93 10.89 -7.34
C GLY A 231 6.57 9.79 -8.33
N GLU A 232 5.75 8.82 -7.90
CA GLU A 232 5.24 7.76 -8.77
C GLU A 232 4.38 8.32 -9.91
N PHE A 233 3.46 9.24 -9.58
CA PHE A 233 2.61 9.93 -10.55
C PHE A 233 3.44 10.73 -11.54
N TYR A 234 4.43 11.47 -11.06
CA TYR A 234 5.32 12.27 -11.92
C TYR A 234 6.02 11.40 -12.96
N LEU A 235 6.54 10.23 -12.56
CA LEU A 235 7.17 9.29 -13.48
C LEU A 235 6.19 8.76 -14.53
N ALA A 236 5.00 8.32 -14.11
CA ALA A 236 3.98 7.87 -15.06
C ALA A 236 3.59 8.98 -16.05
N LYS A 237 3.45 10.23 -15.58
CA LYS A 237 3.17 11.40 -16.43
C LYS A 237 4.27 11.62 -17.47
N ASN A 238 5.53 11.51 -17.07
CA ASN A 238 6.68 11.66 -17.97
C ASN A 238 6.74 10.54 -19.02
N ILE A 239 6.43 9.30 -18.65
CA ILE A 239 6.41 8.17 -19.61
C ILE A 239 5.30 8.37 -20.64
N ILE A 240 4.12 8.83 -20.20
CA ILE A 240 3.00 9.15 -21.10
C ILE A 240 3.38 10.26 -22.07
N SER A 241 4.07 11.31 -21.62
CA SER A 241 4.47 12.42 -22.50
C SER A 241 5.58 12.03 -23.49
N LEU A 242 6.54 11.21 -23.07
CA LEU A 242 7.63 10.72 -23.92
C LEU A 242 7.18 9.61 -24.89
N GLY A 243 6.22 8.78 -24.49
CA GLY A 243 5.80 7.59 -25.23
C GLY A 243 6.72 6.37 -25.04
N TYR A 244 7.71 6.47 -24.15
CA TYR A 244 8.61 5.38 -23.77
C TYR A 244 9.07 5.56 -22.32
N TRP A 245 9.54 4.49 -21.70
CA TRP A 245 10.14 4.51 -20.37
C TRP A 245 11.66 4.71 -20.46
N PRO A 246 12.18 5.89 -20.04
CA PRO A 246 13.61 6.20 -20.05
C PRO A 246 14.32 5.53 -18.87
N TRP A 247 14.45 4.21 -18.92
CA TRP A 247 14.99 3.39 -17.83
C TRP A 247 16.41 3.79 -17.40
N TYR A 248 17.25 4.26 -18.34
CA TYR A 248 18.65 4.62 -18.08
C TYR A 248 18.82 6.00 -17.39
N GLU A 249 17.79 6.85 -17.37
CA GLU A 249 17.85 8.21 -16.80
C GLU A 249 17.53 8.27 -15.30
N CYS A 250 17.86 7.21 -14.57
CA CYS A 250 17.58 7.12 -13.13
C CYS A 250 18.27 8.20 -12.28
N THR A 251 19.27 8.92 -12.76
CA THR A 251 19.98 9.96 -11.96
C THR A 251 19.44 11.38 -12.14
N LYS A 252 18.66 11.64 -13.22
CA LYS A 252 18.19 12.99 -13.57
C LYS A 252 16.77 13.30 -13.10
N VAL A 253 16.02 12.27 -12.70
CA VAL A 253 14.60 12.38 -12.33
C VAL A 253 14.45 12.16 -10.83
N VAL A 254 13.90 13.12 -10.08
CA VAL A 254 13.74 12.99 -8.62
C VAL A 254 12.44 12.25 -8.28
N PRO A 255 12.47 11.19 -7.44
CA PRO A 255 13.64 10.47 -6.91
C PRO A 255 14.05 9.32 -7.84
N GLY A 256 15.35 9.26 -8.16
CA GLY A 256 15.90 8.37 -9.17
C GLY A 256 15.65 6.88 -9.02
N THR A 257 15.53 6.42 -7.77
CA THR A 257 15.25 5.01 -7.44
C THR A 257 13.82 4.58 -7.76
N TYR A 258 12.90 5.51 -8.01
CA TYR A 258 11.52 5.16 -8.33
C TYR A 258 11.43 4.71 -9.78
N ASN A 259 12.29 5.26 -10.65
CA ASN A 259 12.32 4.89 -12.06
C ASN A 259 12.82 3.46 -12.30
N SER A 260 13.35 2.76 -11.28
CA SER A 260 13.88 1.39 -11.43
C SER A 260 12.86 0.27 -11.25
N VAL A 261 11.60 0.59 -10.90
CA VAL A 261 10.55 -0.40 -10.63
C VAL A 261 9.37 -0.25 -11.61
N LEU A 262 8.95 -1.35 -12.21
CA LEU A 262 7.87 -1.39 -13.21
C LEU A 262 6.49 -1.08 -12.64
N SER A 263 6.30 -1.32 -11.33
CA SER A 263 5.03 -1.06 -10.63
C SER A 263 4.63 0.41 -10.59
N VAL A 264 5.59 1.34 -10.75
CA VAL A 264 5.34 2.80 -10.76
C VAL A 264 5.57 3.44 -12.12
N THR A 265 6.16 2.72 -13.07
CA THR A 265 6.48 3.23 -14.41
C THR A 265 5.54 2.65 -15.45
N ILE A 266 5.69 1.36 -15.77
CA ILE A 266 4.95 0.66 -16.81
C ILE A 266 3.51 0.37 -16.38
N LEU A 267 3.30 -0.18 -15.19
CA LEU A 267 1.97 -0.60 -14.73
C LEU A 267 0.93 0.54 -14.74
N PRO A 268 1.16 1.70 -14.07
CA PRO A 268 0.19 2.80 -14.10
C PRO A 268 -0.07 3.33 -15.52
N THR A 269 0.93 3.26 -16.40
CA THR A 269 0.83 3.74 -17.78
C THR A 269 -0.02 2.80 -18.65
N ILE A 270 0.12 1.48 -18.50
CA ILE A 270 -0.75 0.51 -19.17
C ILE A 270 -2.20 0.70 -18.71
N PHE A 271 -2.44 0.85 -17.41
CA PHE A 271 -3.77 1.15 -16.90
C PHE A 271 -4.32 2.47 -17.45
N TYR A 272 -3.51 3.53 -17.53
CA TYR A 272 -3.89 4.81 -18.13
C TYR A 272 -4.44 4.65 -19.55
N TYR A 273 -3.69 3.95 -20.42
CA TYR A 273 -4.06 3.80 -21.84
C TYR A 273 -5.22 2.80 -22.06
N ILE A 274 -5.24 1.68 -21.36
CA ILE A 274 -6.31 0.68 -21.55
C ILE A 274 -7.65 1.22 -21.03
N LEU A 275 -7.66 1.82 -19.83
CA LEU A 275 -8.89 2.32 -19.20
C LEU A 275 -9.32 3.69 -19.75
N ASN A 276 -8.42 4.43 -20.42
CA ASN A 276 -8.65 5.80 -20.91
C ASN A 276 -9.20 6.70 -19.80
N THR A 277 -8.40 6.86 -18.76
CA THR A 277 -8.76 7.69 -17.60
C THR A 277 -7.56 8.48 -17.12
N SER A 278 -7.80 9.57 -16.39
CA SER A 278 -6.71 10.42 -15.90
C SER A 278 -5.84 9.69 -14.87
N LEU A 279 -4.56 10.06 -14.80
CA LEU A 279 -3.65 9.54 -13.76
C LEU A 279 -4.18 9.79 -12.34
N ASN A 280 -5.00 10.83 -12.13
CA ASN A 280 -5.67 11.06 -10.85
C ASN A 280 -6.53 9.86 -10.45
N TRP A 281 -7.34 9.31 -11.35
CA TRP A 281 -8.17 8.14 -11.05
C TRP A 281 -7.34 6.86 -10.94
N ILE A 282 -6.25 6.75 -11.70
CA ILE A 282 -5.31 5.63 -11.55
C ILE A 282 -4.74 5.56 -10.13
N TYR A 283 -4.22 6.69 -9.60
CA TYR A 283 -3.60 6.74 -8.28
C TYR A 283 -4.59 6.91 -7.11
N LYS A 284 -5.84 7.37 -7.35
CA LYS A 284 -6.86 7.47 -6.29
C LYS A 284 -7.70 6.21 -6.15
N LEU A 285 -8.01 5.53 -7.26
CA LEU A 285 -8.99 4.44 -7.25
C LEU A 285 -8.39 3.12 -7.72
N ILE A 286 -7.84 3.08 -8.93
CA ILE A 286 -7.44 1.81 -9.56
C ILE A 286 -6.34 1.12 -8.77
N LEU A 287 -5.21 1.79 -8.56
CA LEU A 287 -4.07 1.20 -7.85
C LEU A 287 -4.35 0.97 -6.35
N PRO A 288 -4.96 1.93 -5.60
CA PRO A 288 -5.32 1.68 -4.21
C PRO A 288 -6.33 0.54 -4.03
N SER A 289 -7.18 0.23 -5.02
CA SER A 289 -8.15 -0.88 -4.92
C SER A 289 -7.46 -2.23 -4.69
N PHE A 290 -6.26 -2.44 -5.24
CA PHE A 290 -5.47 -3.65 -5.00
C PHE A 290 -5.07 -3.82 -3.52
N CYS A 291 -5.06 -2.74 -2.73
CA CYS A 291 -4.85 -2.81 -1.28
C CYS A 291 -5.92 -3.67 -0.58
N SER A 292 -7.14 -3.69 -1.12
CA SER A 292 -8.25 -4.49 -0.57
C SER A 292 -8.00 -6.00 -0.65
N LEU A 293 -7.05 -6.43 -1.48
CA LEU A 293 -6.65 -7.84 -1.62
C LEU A 293 -5.69 -8.29 -0.53
N LEU A 294 -4.99 -7.37 0.14
CA LEU A 294 -4.06 -7.70 1.23
C LEU A 294 -4.77 -8.43 2.38
N PRO A 295 -5.86 -7.91 2.98
CA PRO A 295 -6.55 -8.63 4.05
C PRO A 295 -7.23 -9.92 3.58
N ILE A 296 -7.69 -10.01 2.33
CA ILE A 296 -8.19 -11.27 1.77
C ILE A 296 -7.08 -12.31 1.70
N SER A 297 -5.89 -11.92 1.25
CA SER A 297 -4.72 -12.79 1.17
C SER A 297 -4.32 -13.29 2.56
N ILE A 298 -4.37 -12.41 3.57
CA ILE A 298 -4.17 -12.76 4.98
C ILE A 298 -5.20 -13.80 5.43
N TYR A 299 -6.48 -13.59 5.14
CA TYR A 299 -7.54 -14.56 5.45
C TYR A 299 -7.28 -15.92 4.78
N VAL A 300 -6.91 -15.93 3.50
CA VAL A 300 -6.68 -17.17 2.74
C VAL A 300 -5.53 -17.98 3.34
N PHE A 301 -4.37 -17.37 3.60
CA PHE A 301 -3.23 -18.14 4.12
C PHE A 301 -3.45 -18.53 5.59
N THR A 302 -4.05 -17.67 6.42
CA THR A 302 -4.32 -17.98 7.83
C THR A 302 -5.37 -19.08 7.97
N LYS A 303 -6.36 -19.13 7.09
CA LYS A 303 -7.33 -20.23 7.01
C LYS A 303 -6.66 -21.54 6.65
N ASN A 304 -5.77 -21.53 5.66
CA ASN A 304 -4.99 -22.72 5.25
C ASN A 304 -4.06 -23.24 6.35
N ILE A 305 -3.66 -22.39 7.29
CA ILE A 305 -2.83 -22.75 8.44
C ILE A 305 -3.69 -23.22 9.62
N THR A 306 -4.72 -22.48 9.99
CA THR A 306 -5.45 -22.69 11.26
C THR A 306 -6.69 -23.55 11.14
N ASN A 307 -7.25 -23.70 9.94
CA ASN A 307 -8.58 -24.26 9.68
C ASN A 307 -9.71 -23.58 10.48
N ASN A 308 -9.50 -22.37 11.00
CA ASN A 308 -10.51 -21.62 11.77
C ASN A 308 -10.88 -20.33 11.04
N ARG A 309 -12.13 -20.26 10.55
CA ARG A 309 -12.60 -19.14 9.72
C ARG A 309 -12.73 -17.84 10.52
N LYS A 310 -13.20 -17.87 11.77
CA LYS A 310 -13.31 -16.67 12.62
C LYS A 310 -11.93 -16.10 13.01
N LEU A 311 -10.99 -16.96 13.36
CA LEU A 311 -9.61 -16.54 13.66
C LEU A 311 -8.94 -15.92 12.42
N SER A 312 -9.17 -16.51 11.25
CA SER A 312 -8.66 -15.99 9.97
C SER A 312 -9.30 -14.65 9.61
N PHE A 313 -10.62 -14.50 9.85
CA PHE A 313 -11.32 -13.21 9.72
C PHE A 313 -10.71 -12.15 10.63
N LEU A 314 -10.53 -12.46 11.92
CA LEU A 314 -9.95 -11.52 12.89
C LEU A 314 -8.50 -11.15 12.55
N SER A 315 -7.73 -12.05 11.94
CA SER A 315 -6.36 -11.76 11.49
C SER A 315 -6.37 -10.73 10.36
N ALA A 316 -7.28 -10.90 9.39
CA ALA A 316 -7.48 -9.94 8.31
C ALA A 316 -8.07 -8.61 8.80
N PHE A 317 -9.00 -8.65 9.75
CA PHE A 317 -9.60 -7.46 10.34
C PHE A 317 -8.56 -6.64 11.11
N LEU A 318 -7.73 -7.28 11.94
CA LEU A 318 -6.62 -6.60 12.64
C LEU A 318 -5.72 -5.84 11.67
N PHE A 319 -5.41 -6.42 10.51
CA PHE A 319 -4.55 -5.77 9.52
C PHE A 319 -5.13 -4.45 9.00
N ILE A 320 -6.46 -4.36 8.83
CA ILE A 320 -7.13 -3.13 8.37
C ILE A 320 -7.50 -2.18 9.52
N SER A 321 -7.49 -2.64 10.77
CA SER A 321 -7.79 -1.84 11.95
C SER A 321 -6.65 -0.90 12.40
N THR A 322 -5.47 -0.96 11.79
CA THR A 322 -4.32 -0.14 12.19
C THR A 322 -4.15 1.11 11.32
N ALA A 323 -3.57 2.15 11.91
CA ALA A 323 -3.31 3.42 11.23
C ALA A 323 -2.47 3.23 9.95
N GLY A 324 -1.54 2.27 9.94
CA GLY A 324 -0.62 2.07 8.83
C GLY A 324 -1.30 1.63 7.53
N TYR A 325 -2.35 0.80 7.64
CA TYR A 325 -3.14 0.36 6.48
C TYR A 325 -3.74 1.55 5.76
N LEU A 326 -4.60 2.30 6.46
CA LEU A 326 -5.27 3.48 5.93
C LEU A 326 -4.26 4.58 5.60
N ILE A 327 -3.38 4.90 6.54
CA ILE A 327 -2.22 5.82 6.60
C ILE A 327 -1.31 5.93 5.37
N LYS A 328 -0.72 4.78 5.08
CA LYS A 328 0.52 4.68 4.32
C LYS A 328 0.31 3.76 3.12
N ILE A 329 -0.16 2.53 3.33
CA ILE A 329 -0.18 1.52 2.26
C ILE A 329 -1.10 1.95 1.11
N THR A 330 -2.25 2.56 1.41
CA THR A 330 -3.19 3.01 0.36
C THR A 330 -2.69 4.14 -0.54
N VAL A 331 -1.63 4.86 -0.15
CA VAL A 331 -1.10 6.04 -0.88
C VAL A 331 0.34 5.82 -1.37
N ILE A 332 0.84 4.58 -1.37
CA ILE A 332 2.20 4.23 -1.82
C ILE A 332 2.10 2.97 -2.68
N THR A 333 2.03 3.15 -4.00
CA THR A 333 1.73 2.06 -4.94
C THR A 333 2.81 0.99 -4.91
N LYS A 334 4.09 1.40 -4.95
CA LYS A 334 5.21 0.44 -4.97
C LYS A 334 5.20 -0.50 -3.76
N GLN A 335 4.91 0.05 -2.58
CA GLN A 335 4.84 -0.72 -1.34
C GLN A 335 3.62 -1.65 -1.35
N LEU A 336 2.47 -1.15 -1.78
CA LEU A 336 1.22 -1.91 -1.89
C LEU A 336 1.40 -3.15 -2.77
N LEU A 337 1.92 -2.98 -3.99
CA LEU A 337 2.15 -4.06 -4.95
C LEU A 337 3.16 -5.08 -4.39
N ALA A 338 4.26 -4.60 -3.79
CA ALA A 338 5.24 -5.48 -3.16
C ALA A 338 4.64 -6.32 -2.03
N GLN A 339 3.79 -5.74 -1.17
CA GLN A 339 3.12 -6.48 -0.10
C GLN A 339 2.15 -7.54 -0.63
N LEU A 340 1.45 -7.26 -1.75
CA LEU A 340 0.63 -8.25 -2.42
C LEU A 340 1.48 -9.45 -2.86
N TYR A 341 2.61 -9.21 -3.56
CA TYR A 341 3.49 -10.30 -3.98
C TYR A 341 4.12 -11.07 -2.82
N VAL A 342 4.43 -10.42 -1.69
CA VAL A 342 4.87 -11.11 -0.46
C VAL A 342 3.81 -12.10 0.02
N LEU A 343 2.54 -11.68 0.07
CA LEU A 343 1.45 -12.58 0.47
C LEU A 343 1.23 -13.71 -0.54
N LEU A 344 1.33 -13.44 -1.84
CA LEU A 344 1.24 -14.47 -2.89
C LEU A 344 2.37 -15.50 -2.79
N ILE A 345 3.60 -15.06 -2.50
CA ILE A 345 4.75 -15.92 -2.22
C ILE A 345 4.46 -16.83 -1.01
N ILE A 346 3.95 -16.26 0.10
CA ILE A 346 3.56 -17.04 1.28
C ILE A 346 2.48 -18.06 0.95
N ILE A 347 1.42 -17.68 0.23
CA ILE A 347 0.36 -18.60 -0.19
C ILE A 347 0.94 -19.73 -1.06
N ALA A 348 1.85 -19.43 -1.99
CA ALA A 348 2.52 -20.43 -2.85
C ALA A 348 3.42 -21.40 -2.07
N PHE A 349 4.15 -20.93 -1.06
CA PHE A 349 4.90 -21.81 -0.17
C PHE A 349 3.97 -22.76 0.58
N LEU A 350 2.89 -22.24 1.14
CA LEU A 350 1.94 -22.97 1.98
C LEU A 350 1.03 -23.93 1.20
N ASN A 351 0.82 -23.71 -0.10
CA ASN A 351 -0.06 -24.53 -0.91
C ASN A 351 0.58 -25.89 -1.24
N SER A 352 -0.02 -26.99 -0.78
CA SER A 352 0.50 -28.34 -1.02
C SER A 352 -0.01 -29.00 -2.31
N LYS A 353 -1.00 -28.41 -2.99
CA LYS A 353 -1.62 -28.96 -4.20
C LYS A 353 -0.82 -28.70 -5.47
N ILE A 354 -0.05 -27.60 -5.50
CA ILE A 354 0.77 -27.23 -6.66
C ILE A 354 1.97 -28.19 -6.79
N LYS A 355 2.14 -28.78 -7.97
CA LYS A 355 3.30 -29.61 -8.32
C LYS A 355 4.61 -28.84 -8.10
N LEU A 356 5.66 -29.53 -7.65
CA LEU A 356 6.91 -28.90 -7.20
C LEU A 356 7.56 -27.98 -8.26
N ASN A 357 7.65 -28.43 -9.52
CA ASN A 357 8.26 -27.65 -10.60
C ASN A 357 7.44 -26.40 -10.93
N ILE A 358 6.12 -26.53 -10.97
CA ILE A 358 5.21 -25.40 -11.19
C ILE A 358 5.26 -24.43 -10.01
N LYS A 359 5.34 -24.94 -8.77
CA LYS A 359 5.52 -24.10 -7.57
C LYS A 359 6.80 -23.26 -7.67
N LYS A 360 7.92 -23.87 -8.06
CA LYS A 360 9.20 -23.15 -8.26
C LYS A 360 9.04 -22.04 -9.31
N LEU A 361 8.38 -22.33 -10.44
CA LEU A 361 8.12 -21.35 -11.49
C LEU A 361 7.23 -20.20 -10.99
N VAL A 362 6.11 -20.49 -10.31
CA VAL A 362 5.22 -19.46 -9.73
C VAL A 362 5.95 -18.61 -8.69
N LEU A 363 6.76 -19.22 -7.82
CA LEU A 363 7.60 -18.50 -6.87
C LEU A 363 8.64 -17.61 -7.58
N SER A 364 9.18 -18.05 -8.72
CA SER A 364 10.11 -17.25 -9.52
C SER A 364 9.40 -16.05 -10.15
N ILE A 365 8.19 -16.24 -10.69
CA ILE A 365 7.35 -15.17 -11.26
C ILE A 365 7.01 -14.15 -10.17
N PHE A 366 6.51 -14.58 -9.01
CA PHE A 366 6.19 -13.67 -7.92
C PHE A 366 7.44 -13.03 -7.30
N GLY A 367 8.56 -13.75 -7.26
CA GLY A 367 9.86 -13.22 -6.85
C GLY A 367 10.33 -12.09 -7.78
N PHE A 368 10.30 -12.31 -9.09
CA PHE A 368 10.60 -11.25 -10.07
C PHE A 368 9.64 -10.07 -9.93
N SER A 369 8.35 -10.36 -9.77
CA SER A 369 7.32 -9.33 -9.61
C SER A 369 7.56 -8.47 -8.36
N LEU A 370 8.04 -9.07 -7.28
CA LEU A 370 8.47 -8.36 -6.07
C LEU A 370 9.68 -7.46 -6.36
N VAL A 371 10.70 -7.98 -7.06
CA VAL A 371 11.91 -7.22 -7.48
C VAL A 371 11.50 -5.97 -8.24
N VAL A 372 10.66 -6.10 -9.27
CA VAL A 372 10.21 -4.98 -10.11
C VAL A 372 9.07 -4.16 -9.47
N SER A 373 8.64 -4.50 -8.26
CA SER A 373 7.65 -3.73 -7.50
C SER A 373 8.27 -2.81 -6.46
N HIS A 374 9.23 -3.29 -5.66
CA HIS A 374 9.89 -2.48 -4.64
C HIS A 374 11.26 -3.03 -4.20
N TYR A 375 12.32 -2.24 -4.40
CA TYR A 375 13.69 -2.61 -4.04
C TYR A 375 13.86 -2.90 -2.54
N ALA A 376 13.38 -2.01 -1.66
CA ALA A 376 13.60 -2.16 -0.22
C ALA A 376 12.86 -3.39 0.35
N THR A 377 11.62 -3.64 -0.09
CA THR A 377 10.88 -4.83 0.34
C THR A 377 11.55 -6.11 -0.17
N THR A 378 12.11 -6.09 -1.38
CA THR A 378 12.88 -7.22 -1.93
C THR A 378 14.06 -7.58 -1.04
N TYR A 379 14.88 -6.59 -0.63
CA TYR A 379 16.00 -6.83 0.27
C TYR A 379 15.55 -7.38 1.64
N ILE A 380 14.44 -6.87 2.18
CA ILE A 380 13.87 -7.39 3.44
C ILE A 380 13.44 -8.85 3.27
N ILE A 381 12.86 -9.24 2.13
CA ILE A 381 12.44 -10.61 1.86
C ILE A 381 13.62 -11.55 1.63
N ILE A 382 14.70 -11.08 1.02
CA ILE A 382 15.96 -11.83 0.94
C ILE A 382 16.47 -12.11 2.37
N ALA A 383 16.55 -11.08 3.22
CA ALA A 383 16.98 -11.22 4.61
C ALA A 383 16.06 -12.16 5.42
N SER A 384 14.74 -12.03 5.27
CA SER A 384 13.77 -12.90 5.95
C SER A 384 13.88 -14.35 5.50
N THR A 385 14.16 -14.57 4.21
CA THR A 385 14.34 -15.90 3.64
C THR A 385 15.63 -16.56 4.14
N ILE A 386 16.74 -15.81 4.20
CA ILE A 386 18.00 -16.27 4.79
C ILE A 386 17.80 -16.64 6.27
N PHE A 387 17.18 -15.76 7.05
CA PHE A 387 16.86 -16.03 8.46
C PHE A 387 16.01 -17.30 8.60
N THR A 388 14.97 -17.45 7.76
CA THR A 388 14.09 -18.62 7.78
C THR A 388 14.85 -19.90 7.45
N LEU A 389 15.79 -19.89 6.50
CA LEU A 389 16.64 -21.04 6.18
C LEU A 389 17.52 -21.43 7.37
N ILE A 390 18.15 -20.45 8.02
CA ILE A 390 18.97 -20.68 9.23
C ILE A 390 18.09 -21.27 10.33
N PHE A 391 16.92 -20.67 10.57
CA PHE A 391 15.95 -21.15 11.55
C PHE A 391 15.52 -22.60 11.28
N LEU A 392 15.20 -22.95 10.02
CA LEU A 392 14.81 -24.31 9.64
C LEU A 392 15.96 -25.31 9.83
N LYS A 393 17.19 -24.95 9.46
CA LYS A 393 18.38 -25.80 9.68
C LYS A 393 18.64 -26.05 11.16
N ILE A 394 18.59 -25.01 11.99
CA ILE A 394 18.74 -25.13 13.46
C ILE A 394 17.61 -25.99 14.03
N TRP A 395 16.36 -25.74 13.62
CA TRP A 395 15.21 -26.52 14.05
C TRP A 395 15.38 -28.00 13.71
N ARG A 396 15.82 -28.30 12.49
CA ARG A 396 16.08 -29.68 12.06
C ARG A 396 17.19 -30.34 12.88
N TRP A 397 18.28 -29.62 13.13
CA TRP A 397 19.40 -30.11 13.92
C TRP A 397 18.98 -30.46 15.34
N ILE A 398 18.20 -29.58 16.00
CA ILE A 398 17.73 -29.79 17.39
C ILE A 398 16.68 -30.92 17.47
N PHE A 399 15.75 -31.00 16.52
CA PHE A 399 14.60 -31.92 16.62
C PHE A 399 14.68 -33.15 15.71
N SER A 400 15.82 -33.38 15.03
CA SER A 400 16.06 -34.53 14.14
C SER A 400 14.97 -34.74 13.08
N PHE A 401 14.43 -33.64 12.52
CA PHE A 401 13.32 -33.70 11.56
C PHE A 401 13.79 -34.19 10.18
N LYS A 402 13.23 -35.28 9.66
CA LYS A 402 13.75 -35.91 8.43
C LYS A 402 13.36 -35.21 7.12
N ASN A 403 12.27 -34.44 7.10
CA ASN A 403 11.78 -33.82 5.86
C ASN A 403 12.44 -32.44 5.63
N ASN A 404 13.04 -32.26 4.44
CA ASN A 404 13.72 -31.02 4.01
C ASN A 404 13.14 -30.43 2.72
N LYS A 405 11.93 -30.82 2.32
CA LYS A 405 11.33 -30.40 1.05
C LYS A 405 11.15 -28.88 0.99
N MET A 406 10.67 -28.24 2.05
CA MET A 406 10.49 -26.80 2.13
C MET A 406 11.82 -26.07 2.08
N GLU A 407 12.85 -26.56 2.79
CA GLU A 407 14.20 -25.99 2.73
C GLU A 407 14.73 -25.96 1.30
N LYS A 408 14.60 -27.07 0.55
CA LYS A 408 15.04 -27.13 -0.85
C LYS A 408 14.31 -26.11 -1.73
N VAL A 409 12.99 -25.94 -1.55
CA VAL A 409 12.22 -24.94 -2.30
C VAL A 409 12.66 -23.53 -1.91
N LEU A 410 12.91 -23.29 -0.63
CA LEU A 410 13.31 -21.99 -0.10
C LEU A 410 14.73 -21.60 -0.56
N ILE A 411 15.65 -22.55 -0.66
CA ILE A 411 16.99 -22.35 -1.26
C ILE A 411 16.85 -21.96 -2.74
N THR A 412 16.11 -22.74 -3.54
CA THR A 412 15.89 -22.41 -4.96
C THR A 412 15.24 -21.04 -5.12
N PHE A 413 14.26 -20.70 -4.28
CA PHE A 413 13.63 -19.38 -4.30
C PHE A 413 14.63 -18.26 -3.96
N LEU A 414 15.46 -18.45 -2.94
CA LEU A 414 16.47 -17.46 -2.53
C LEU A 414 17.50 -17.23 -3.64
N GLU A 415 18.03 -18.30 -4.23
CA GLU A 415 19.01 -18.23 -5.33
C GLU A 415 18.44 -17.43 -6.50
N ILE A 416 17.23 -17.79 -6.94
CA ILE A 416 16.54 -17.10 -8.04
C ILE A 416 16.28 -15.63 -7.66
N LEU A 417 15.80 -15.35 -6.45
CA LEU A 417 15.50 -13.99 -6.02
C LEU A 417 16.76 -13.12 -5.99
N ILE A 418 17.90 -13.65 -5.52
CA ILE A 418 19.19 -12.93 -5.54
C ILE A 418 19.63 -12.65 -6.98
N ILE A 419 19.60 -13.66 -7.85
CA ILE A 419 19.99 -13.52 -9.27
C ILE A 419 19.14 -12.44 -9.95
N LEU A 420 17.82 -12.49 -9.76
CA LEU A 420 16.90 -11.52 -10.35
C LEU A 420 17.12 -10.11 -9.79
N THR A 421 17.33 -9.98 -8.47
CA THR A 421 17.58 -8.68 -7.82
C THR A 421 18.86 -8.05 -8.33
N VAL A 422 19.96 -8.80 -8.30
CA VAL A 422 21.28 -8.32 -8.73
C VAL A 422 21.26 -8.01 -10.22
N GLY A 423 20.74 -8.93 -11.05
CA GLY A 423 20.62 -8.74 -12.49
C GLY A 423 19.79 -7.50 -12.84
N TRP A 424 18.59 -7.35 -12.26
CA TRP A 424 17.71 -6.22 -12.56
C TRP A 424 18.35 -4.87 -12.19
N TYR A 425 18.83 -4.72 -10.96
CA TYR A 425 19.26 -3.41 -10.46
C TYR A 425 20.62 -2.96 -11.01
N ILE A 426 21.50 -3.89 -11.40
CA ILE A 426 22.74 -3.56 -12.13
C ILE A 426 22.40 -2.90 -13.47
N TYR A 427 21.52 -3.52 -14.26
CA TYR A 427 21.24 -3.06 -15.62
C TYR A 427 20.27 -1.87 -15.66
N ILE A 428 19.19 -1.86 -14.88
CA ILE A 428 18.14 -0.83 -14.98
C ILE A 428 18.46 0.43 -14.19
N SER A 429 19.15 0.32 -13.05
CA SER A 429 19.31 1.45 -12.10
C SER A 429 20.75 1.90 -11.85
N GLN A 430 21.70 1.42 -12.67
CA GLN A 430 23.14 1.66 -12.47
C GLN A 430 23.58 1.37 -11.01
N SER A 431 23.00 0.34 -10.41
CA SER A 431 23.26 -0.07 -9.02
C SER A 431 22.92 0.96 -7.93
N ILE A 432 22.14 2.02 -8.20
CA ILE A 432 21.77 3.03 -7.18
C ILE A 432 21.06 2.36 -5.99
N SER A 433 20.10 1.47 -6.25
CA SER A 433 19.38 0.75 -5.20
C SER A 433 20.30 -0.14 -4.36
N PHE A 434 21.33 -0.74 -4.98
CA PHE A 434 22.32 -1.54 -4.27
C PHE A 434 23.26 -0.67 -3.43
N LYS A 435 23.69 0.48 -3.95
CA LYS A 435 24.47 1.46 -3.18
C LYS A 435 23.69 1.94 -1.96
N SER A 436 22.42 2.30 -2.11
CA SER A 436 21.57 2.68 -0.97
C SER A 436 21.43 1.56 0.08
N PHE A 437 21.43 0.29 -0.35
CA PHE A 437 21.45 -0.83 0.58
C PHE A 437 22.80 -0.95 1.32
N LEU A 438 23.92 -0.78 0.64
CA LEU A 438 25.24 -0.78 1.28
C LEU A 438 25.40 0.39 2.26
N ASP A 439 24.96 1.59 1.88
CA ASP A 439 24.96 2.78 2.75
C ASP A 439 24.11 2.51 4.02
N PHE A 440 22.95 1.85 3.86
CA PHE A 440 22.14 1.41 4.99
C PHE A 440 22.88 0.42 5.90
N VAL A 441 23.49 -0.62 5.33
CA VAL A 441 24.27 -1.59 6.11
C VAL A 441 25.41 -0.91 6.86
N GLN A 442 26.16 -0.03 6.19
CA GLN A 442 27.24 0.74 6.80
C GLN A 442 26.73 1.61 7.94
N SER A 443 25.54 2.23 7.79
CA SER A 443 24.92 3.01 8.86
C SER A 443 24.63 2.17 10.11
N ILE A 444 24.29 0.88 9.99
CA ILE A 444 24.07 0.02 11.15
C ILE A 444 25.37 -0.15 11.97
N TRP A 445 26.51 -0.26 11.29
CA TRP A 445 27.82 -0.42 11.95
C TRP A 445 28.38 0.88 12.54
N ALA A 446 28.02 2.02 11.95
CA ALA A 446 28.57 3.33 12.32
C ALA A 446 27.90 3.97 13.56
N TYR A 447 26.68 3.56 13.91
CA TYR A 447 25.99 4.11 15.09
C TYR A 447 26.47 3.42 16.39
N GLU A 448 26.74 4.23 17.41
CA GLU A 448 26.81 3.71 18.78
C GLU A 448 25.43 3.16 19.16
N ILE A 449 25.39 1.88 19.58
CA ILE A 449 24.16 1.11 19.85
C ILE A 449 23.27 1.78 20.94
N PHE A 450 23.77 2.80 21.64
CA PHE A 450 23.15 3.40 22.82
C PHE A 450 22.71 4.87 22.67
N ASP A 451 22.94 5.55 21.54
CA ASP A 451 22.45 6.93 21.36
C ASP A 451 20.96 6.93 20.93
N THR A 452 20.09 6.72 21.91
CA THR A 452 18.64 6.52 21.68
C THR A 452 17.87 7.80 21.37
N TYR A 453 18.48 8.98 21.49
CA TYR A 453 17.82 10.28 21.29
C TYR A 453 17.35 10.49 19.83
N ASP A 454 18.01 9.83 18.87
CA ASP A 454 17.67 9.90 17.44
C ASP A 454 16.69 8.82 16.96
N SER A 455 16.22 7.93 17.84
CA SER A 455 15.26 6.88 17.44
C SER A 455 13.90 7.48 17.06
N ARG A 456 13.50 7.36 15.79
CA ARG A 456 12.18 7.85 15.34
C ARG A 456 11.03 7.12 16.00
N VAL A 457 11.21 5.84 16.32
CA VAL A 457 10.20 5.04 17.04
C VAL A 457 10.02 5.63 18.43
N LEU A 458 11.13 5.84 19.14
CA LEU A 458 11.10 6.42 20.48
C LEU A 458 10.48 7.82 20.44
N TYR A 459 10.94 8.70 19.57
CA TYR A 459 10.38 10.05 19.38
C TYR A 459 8.87 10.03 19.07
N THR A 460 8.42 9.11 18.21
CA THR A 460 7.00 8.97 17.90
C THR A 460 6.19 8.59 19.15
N VAL A 461 6.73 7.69 19.97
CA VAL A 461 6.10 7.16 21.17
C VAL A 461 6.22 8.10 22.39
N THR A 462 7.25 8.92 22.48
CA THR A 462 7.51 9.81 23.62
C THR A 462 7.06 11.25 23.38
N VAL A 463 7.18 11.77 22.16
CA VAL A 463 6.93 13.19 21.83
C VAL A 463 5.74 13.36 20.88
N LYS A 464 5.63 12.55 19.82
CA LYS A 464 4.59 12.76 18.79
C LYS A 464 3.20 12.30 19.23
N LEU A 465 3.13 11.27 20.07
CA LEU A 465 1.89 10.69 20.62
C LEU A 465 1.69 11.02 22.11
N SER A 466 2.12 12.20 22.56
CA SER A 466 1.93 12.64 23.96
C SER A 466 1.11 13.92 24.10
N SER A 467 0.47 14.40 23.02
CA SER A 467 -0.27 15.67 23.02
C SER A 467 -1.70 15.63 23.56
N GLY A 468 -2.30 14.45 23.74
CA GLY A 468 -3.70 14.31 24.18
C GLY A 468 -4.01 12.94 24.82
N ILE A 469 -5.21 12.80 25.39
CA ILE A 469 -5.65 11.54 26.04
C ILE A 469 -5.78 10.43 25.00
N THR A 470 -6.32 10.74 23.83
CA THR A 470 -6.44 9.80 22.72
C THR A 470 -5.09 9.26 22.25
N ASP A 471 -4.05 10.09 22.27
CA ASP A 471 -2.69 9.67 21.89
C ASP A 471 -2.10 8.66 22.87
N HIS A 472 -2.31 8.86 24.18
CA HIS A 472 -1.88 7.92 25.21
C HIS A 472 -2.60 6.56 25.06
N ILE A 473 -3.90 6.58 24.74
CA ILE A 473 -4.67 5.36 24.46
C ILE A 473 -4.14 4.67 23.20
N ILE A 474 -3.86 5.41 22.13
CA ILE A 474 -3.28 4.86 20.89
C ILE A 474 -1.95 4.17 21.18
N LYS A 475 -1.06 4.82 21.95
CA LYS A 475 0.21 4.24 22.38
C LYS A 475 -0.01 2.95 23.16
N LEU A 476 -0.91 2.96 24.16
CA LEU A 476 -1.24 1.77 24.95
C LEU A 476 -1.74 0.63 24.07
N LEU A 477 -2.65 0.91 23.12
CA LEU A 477 -3.20 -0.09 22.21
C LEU A 477 -2.11 -0.77 21.36
N TYR A 478 -1.15 -0.01 20.81
CA TYR A 478 -0.03 -0.59 20.04
C TYR A 478 0.94 -1.38 20.92
N VAL A 479 1.19 -0.95 22.16
CA VAL A 479 1.99 -1.71 23.13
C VAL A 479 1.32 -3.03 23.47
N VAL A 480 0.02 -3.00 23.79
CA VAL A 480 -0.77 -4.20 24.10
C VAL A 480 -0.85 -5.14 22.89
N LEU A 481 -1.04 -4.61 21.68
CA LEU A 481 -1.01 -5.41 20.46
C LEU A 481 0.34 -6.10 20.26
N SER A 482 1.44 -5.37 20.43
CA SER A 482 2.79 -5.90 20.30
C SER A 482 3.08 -6.97 21.36
N PHE A 483 2.59 -6.77 22.58
CA PHE A 483 2.64 -7.76 23.65
C PHE A 483 1.87 -9.04 23.28
N PHE A 484 0.65 -8.93 22.75
CA PHE A 484 -0.11 -10.10 22.28
C PHE A 484 0.61 -10.85 21.15
N ILE A 485 1.19 -10.13 20.18
CA ILE A 485 1.99 -10.75 19.11
C ILE A 485 3.16 -11.53 19.70
N PHE A 486 3.92 -10.92 20.62
CA PHE A 486 5.05 -11.56 21.27
C PHE A 486 4.63 -12.82 22.03
N ILE A 487 3.62 -12.74 22.91
CA ILE A 487 3.12 -13.89 23.67
C ILE A 487 2.61 -15.00 22.76
N GLY A 488 1.89 -14.66 21.69
CA GLY A 488 1.38 -15.67 20.76
C GLY A 488 2.48 -16.36 19.96
N TYR A 489 3.52 -15.62 19.58
CA TYR A 489 4.71 -16.18 18.93
C TYR A 489 5.45 -17.13 19.87
N ILE A 490 5.72 -16.70 21.11
CA ILE A 490 6.37 -17.53 22.13
C ILE A 490 5.53 -18.76 22.49
N ASP A 491 4.20 -18.65 22.62
CA ASP A 491 3.34 -19.82 22.88
C ASP A 491 3.45 -20.86 21.76
N LYS A 492 3.49 -20.42 20.49
CA LYS A 492 3.67 -21.34 19.36
C LYS A 492 5.06 -21.95 19.32
N LEU A 493 6.11 -21.19 19.62
CA LEU A 493 7.45 -21.75 19.78
C LEU A 493 7.48 -22.78 20.92
N TYR A 494 6.98 -22.43 22.10
CA TYR A 494 6.96 -23.29 23.28
C TYR A 494 6.19 -24.59 23.05
N ILE A 495 4.96 -24.51 22.54
CA ILE A 495 4.14 -25.70 22.23
C ILE A 495 4.88 -26.60 21.25
N ASN A 496 5.59 -26.02 20.29
CA ASN A 496 6.27 -26.78 19.25
C ASN A 496 7.57 -27.43 19.74
N ILE A 497 8.31 -26.75 20.63
CA ILE A 497 9.56 -27.25 21.23
C ILE A 497 9.26 -28.32 22.30
N VAL A 498 8.35 -28.03 23.22
CA VAL A 498 8.17 -28.82 24.45
C VAL A 498 7.19 -29.96 24.27
N LYS A 499 6.08 -29.74 23.55
CA LYS A 499 5.03 -30.77 23.43
C LYS A 499 5.27 -31.76 22.30
N LYS A 500 6.38 -31.62 21.53
CA LYS A 500 6.78 -32.45 20.38
C LYS A 500 5.61 -32.89 19.48
N LYS A 501 4.61 -32.03 19.28
CA LYS A 501 3.48 -32.35 18.41
C LYS A 501 4.01 -32.57 17.00
N THR A 502 3.45 -33.53 16.27
CA THR A 502 3.75 -33.79 14.86
C THR A 502 3.34 -32.58 14.01
N ILE A 503 4.25 -31.62 13.89
CA ILE A 503 3.99 -30.34 13.22
C ILE A 503 4.30 -30.51 11.74
N LYS A 504 3.34 -30.07 10.90
CA LYS A 504 3.56 -29.99 9.46
C LYS A 504 4.61 -28.92 9.17
N GLU A 505 5.54 -29.21 8.27
CA GLU A 505 6.65 -28.34 7.84
C GLU A 505 6.21 -26.89 7.53
N LYS A 506 5.00 -26.71 6.98
CA LYS A 506 4.39 -25.41 6.69
C LYS A 506 4.25 -24.48 7.91
N HIS A 507 4.01 -25.04 9.11
CA HIS A 507 3.90 -24.24 10.34
C HIS A 507 5.27 -23.79 10.85
N ILE A 508 6.29 -24.63 10.69
CA ILE A 508 7.67 -24.32 11.09
C ILE A 508 8.22 -23.23 10.17
N PHE A 509 7.96 -23.34 8.86
CA PHE A 509 8.26 -22.28 7.89
C PHE A 509 7.64 -20.95 8.31
N LEU A 510 6.33 -20.92 8.61
CA LEU A 510 5.66 -19.69 9.01
C LEU A 510 6.25 -19.11 10.30
N LEU A 511 6.65 -19.96 11.26
CA LEU A 511 7.33 -19.52 12.49
C LEU A 511 8.68 -18.88 12.19
N GLY A 512 9.55 -19.52 11.41
CA GLY A 512 10.84 -18.96 11.05
C GLY A 512 10.69 -17.63 10.29
N PHE A 513 9.79 -17.60 9.31
CA PHE A 513 9.51 -16.40 8.51
C PHE A 513 8.97 -15.26 9.37
N SER A 514 8.03 -15.54 10.27
CA SER A 514 7.46 -14.53 11.17
C SER A 514 8.43 -14.08 12.26
N GLY A 515 9.34 -14.96 12.69
CA GLY A 515 10.37 -14.67 13.67
C GLY A 515 11.30 -13.55 13.23
N PHE A 516 11.68 -13.53 11.95
CA PHE A 516 12.45 -12.43 11.37
C PHE A 516 11.73 -11.08 11.53
N TRP A 517 10.45 -11.01 11.17
CA TRP A 517 9.66 -9.78 11.25
C TRP A 517 9.47 -9.31 12.71
N LEU A 518 9.30 -10.23 13.65
CA LEU A 518 9.25 -9.91 15.07
C LEU A 518 10.59 -9.33 15.56
N LEU A 519 11.71 -9.96 15.20
CA LEU A 519 13.05 -9.47 15.53
C LEU A 519 13.29 -8.09 14.92
N LEU A 520 12.89 -7.88 13.68
CA LEU A 520 13.03 -6.59 13.00
C LEU A 520 12.25 -5.48 13.72
N LEU A 521 11.06 -5.76 14.26
CA LEU A 521 10.32 -4.80 15.08
C LEU A 521 11.02 -4.50 16.41
N ILE A 522 11.58 -5.52 17.08
CA ILE A 522 12.33 -5.33 18.33
C ILE A 522 13.59 -4.50 18.05
N SER A 523 14.33 -4.84 17.00
CA SER A 523 15.53 -4.11 16.57
C SER A 523 15.22 -2.67 16.18
N ALA A 524 14.07 -2.39 15.56
CA ALA A 524 13.66 -1.01 15.25
C ALA A 524 13.38 -0.16 16.49
N VAL A 525 13.06 -0.75 17.64
CA VAL A 525 12.95 0.01 18.90
C VAL A 525 14.33 0.36 19.44
N VAL A 526 15.28 -0.57 19.34
CA VAL A 526 16.61 -0.50 19.95
C VAL A 526 17.61 0.28 19.09
N LEU A 527 17.56 0.16 17.75
CA LEU A 527 18.57 0.68 16.83
C LEU A 527 18.05 1.90 16.04
N PRO A 528 18.54 3.13 16.32
CA PRO A 528 18.13 4.34 15.61
C PRO A 528 18.34 4.28 14.09
N SER A 529 19.42 3.64 13.62
CA SER A 529 19.78 3.46 12.19
C SER A 529 18.71 2.74 11.37
N ILE A 530 17.98 1.80 11.99
CA ILE A 530 16.85 1.13 11.35
C ILE A 530 15.68 2.12 11.18
N THR A 531 15.43 2.96 12.18
CA THR A 531 14.33 3.92 12.17
C THR A 531 14.60 5.15 11.30
N SER A 532 15.87 5.53 11.11
CA SER A 532 16.26 6.61 10.19
C SER A 532 16.07 6.20 8.72
N SER A 533 16.16 4.90 8.44
CA SER A 533 16.03 4.33 7.09
C SER A 533 14.62 3.87 6.75
N PHE A 534 13.85 3.38 7.73
CA PHE A 534 12.48 2.91 7.55
C PHE A 534 11.46 3.74 8.35
N ASP A 535 10.36 4.14 7.71
CA ASP A 535 9.22 4.74 8.42
C ASP A 535 8.62 3.71 9.40
N PRO A 536 8.55 4.00 10.72
CA PRO A 536 8.09 3.05 11.72
C PRO A 536 6.67 2.51 11.49
N ILE A 537 5.77 3.36 10.99
CA ILE A 537 4.37 2.98 10.72
C ILE A 537 4.33 2.00 9.54
N ARG A 538 5.11 2.26 8.48
CA ARG A 538 5.24 1.35 7.33
C ARG A 538 5.86 0.03 7.74
N LEU A 539 6.91 0.04 8.56
CA LEU A 539 7.57 -1.18 9.03
C LEU A 539 6.62 -2.04 9.86
N TYR A 540 5.95 -1.44 10.86
CA TYR A 540 4.97 -2.13 11.70
C TYR A 540 3.84 -2.73 10.87
N GLN A 541 3.25 -1.95 9.96
CA GLN A 541 2.19 -2.44 9.07
C GLN A 541 2.65 -3.59 8.16
N THR A 542 3.88 -3.52 7.64
CA THR A 542 4.43 -4.57 6.78
C THR A 542 4.67 -5.86 7.58
N SER A 543 5.15 -5.77 8.81
CA SER A 543 5.31 -6.94 9.70
C SER A 543 3.98 -7.62 10.03
N LEU A 544 2.88 -6.85 10.13
CA LEU A 544 1.55 -7.39 10.38
C LEU A 544 1.04 -8.34 9.28
N LEU A 545 1.59 -8.31 8.07
CA LEU A 545 1.26 -9.27 6.99
C LEU A 545 1.34 -10.72 7.47
N VAL A 546 2.31 -11.03 8.35
CA VAL A 546 2.48 -12.37 8.92
C VAL A 546 2.25 -12.42 10.42
N LEU A 547 2.41 -11.29 11.14
CA LEU A 547 2.28 -11.25 12.60
C LEU A 547 0.83 -11.22 13.11
N CYS A 548 -0.16 -10.84 12.28
CA CYS A 548 -1.57 -10.75 12.68
C CYS A 548 -2.12 -12.03 13.33
N ILE A 549 -1.72 -13.21 12.86
CA ILE A 549 -2.19 -14.49 13.42
C ILE A 549 -1.72 -14.70 14.87
N PHE A 550 -0.54 -14.19 15.22
CA PHE A 550 0.05 -14.40 16.53
C PHE A 550 -0.60 -13.53 17.60
N SER A 551 -1.13 -12.35 17.27
CA SER A 551 -1.85 -11.53 18.25
C SER A 551 -3.06 -12.28 18.83
N ILE A 552 -3.86 -12.93 17.99
CA ILE A 552 -5.06 -13.67 18.41
C ILE A 552 -4.68 -14.92 19.20
N VAL A 553 -3.60 -15.60 18.80
CA VAL A 553 -3.04 -16.72 19.56
C VAL A 553 -2.57 -16.25 20.94
N GLY A 554 -1.94 -15.08 21.02
CA GLY A 554 -1.51 -14.47 22.28
C GLY A 554 -2.68 -14.14 23.20
N ILE A 555 -3.74 -13.52 22.66
CA ILE A 555 -4.99 -13.28 23.40
C ILE A 555 -5.56 -14.59 23.93
N LYS A 556 -5.67 -15.63 23.08
CA LYS A 556 -6.14 -16.96 23.49
C LYS A 556 -5.30 -17.53 24.62
N LYS A 557 -3.97 -17.39 24.55
CA LYS A 557 -3.07 -17.88 25.60
C LYS A 557 -3.26 -17.15 26.92
N ILE A 558 -3.35 -15.83 26.89
CA ILE A 558 -3.56 -15.00 28.09
C ILE A 558 -4.90 -15.31 28.73
N VAL A 559 -5.97 -15.41 27.93
CA VAL A 559 -7.30 -15.80 28.41
C VAL A 559 -7.27 -17.17 29.10
N ASN A 560 -6.57 -18.14 28.53
CA ASN A 560 -6.42 -19.46 29.16
C ASN A 560 -5.63 -19.40 30.48
N ILE A 561 -4.56 -18.61 30.55
CA ILE A 561 -3.78 -18.43 31.78
C ILE A 561 -4.64 -17.78 32.87
N LEU A 562 -5.36 -16.70 32.53
CA LEU A 562 -6.27 -16.01 33.44
C LEU A 562 -7.37 -16.95 33.95
N TYR A 563 -7.95 -17.78 33.07
CA TYR A 563 -8.94 -18.77 33.45
C TYR A 563 -8.39 -19.77 34.48
N ILE A 564 -7.17 -20.27 34.29
CA ILE A 564 -6.51 -21.20 35.23
C ILE A 564 -6.25 -20.52 36.58
N ILE A 565 -5.76 -19.28 36.58
CA ILE A 565 -5.49 -18.52 37.81
C ILE A 565 -6.78 -18.27 38.59
N LEU A 566 -7.83 -17.80 37.90
CA LEU A 566 -9.11 -17.48 38.54
C LEU A 566 -9.80 -18.73 39.09
N LYS A 567 -9.74 -19.87 38.38
CA LYS A 567 -10.24 -21.15 38.87
C LYS A 567 -9.54 -21.63 40.15
N LYS A 568 -8.25 -21.30 40.32
CA LYS A 568 -7.50 -21.61 41.55
C LYS A 568 -7.84 -20.66 42.70
N LEU A 569 -8.07 -19.38 42.42
CA LEU A 569 -8.29 -18.34 43.44
C LEU A 569 -9.73 -18.30 43.96
N LYS A 570 -10.71 -18.61 43.12
CA LYS A 570 -12.13 -18.56 43.47
C LYS A 570 -12.75 -19.88 43.04
N ASN A 571 -13.29 -20.66 43.98
CA ASN A 571 -14.16 -21.83 43.73
C ASN A 571 -15.49 -21.45 43.00
N ILE A 572 -15.46 -20.43 42.14
CA ILE A 572 -16.60 -19.90 41.41
C ILE A 572 -16.61 -20.52 40.01
N LYS A 573 -17.80 -20.94 39.56
CA LYS A 573 -18.05 -21.38 38.18
C LYS A 573 -17.89 -20.20 37.22
N ILE A 574 -16.68 -19.95 36.76
CA ILE A 574 -16.41 -18.94 35.72
C ILE A 574 -16.81 -19.51 34.37
N HIS A 575 -17.74 -18.85 33.68
CA HIS A 575 -18.04 -19.15 32.28
C HIS A 575 -16.79 -18.96 31.40
N ASN A 576 -16.62 -19.83 30.41
CA ASN A 576 -15.47 -19.81 29.51
C ASN A 576 -15.37 -18.45 28.81
N ILE A 577 -14.31 -17.69 29.10
CA ILE A 577 -14.04 -16.42 28.46
C ILE A 577 -13.67 -16.68 27.00
N ASP A 578 -14.44 -16.15 26.06
CA ASP A 578 -14.23 -16.38 24.63
C ASP A 578 -13.20 -15.39 24.05
N TYR A 579 -12.03 -15.91 23.69
CA TYR A 579 -10.94 -15.13 23.09
C TYR A 579 -11.34 -14.48 21.75
N ILE A 580 -12.29 -15.04 21.00
CA ILE A 580 -12.78 -14.45 19.73
C ILE A 580 -13.51 -13.14 20.02
N LYS A 581 -14.38 -13.13 21.05
CA LYS A 581 -15.12 -11.94 21.48
C LYS A 581 -14.19 -10.84 21.97
N ILE A 582 -13.22 -11.19 22.81
CA ILE A 582 -12.19 -10.24 23.30
C ILE A 582 -11.37 -9.67 22.14
N SER A 583 -10.91 -10.53 21.23
CA SER A 583 -10.14 -10.09 20.05
C SER A 583 -10.95 -9.12 19.19
N SER A 584 -12.24 -9.40 18.99
CA SER A 584 -13.14 -8.54 18.22
C SER A 584 -13.26 -7.15 18.85
N ILE A 585 -13.51 -7.07 20.16
CA ILE A 585 -13.58 -5.79 20.89
C ILE A 585 -12.25 -5.03 20.78
N PHE A 586 -11.13 -5.70 21.07
CA PHE A 586 -9.82 -5.06 21.04
C PHE A 586 -9.45 -4.53 19.64
N PHE A 587 -9.77 -5.27 18.57
CA PHE A 587 -9.49 -4.83 17.21
C PHE A 587 -10.42 -3.71 16.73
N ILE A 588 -11.61 -3.58 17.32
CA ILE A 588 -12.47 -2.40 17.11
C ILE A 588 -11.87 -1.18 17.79
N LEU A 589 -11.32 -1.31 19.00
CA LEU A 589 -10.59 -0.21 19.64
C LEU A 589 -9.43 0.26 18.76
N LEU A 590 -8.68 -0.66 18.15
CA LEU A 590 -7.68 -0.30 17.14
C LEU A 590 -8.29 0.42 15.93
N LEU A 591 -9.43 -0.06 15.40
CA LEU A 591 -10.08 0.57 14.25
C LEU A 591 -10.49 2.02 14.56
N ILE A 592 -11.15 2.29 15.68
CA ILE A 592 -11.75 3.61 15.98
C ILE A 592 -10.76 4.62 16.57
N PHE A 593 -9.71 4.18 17.27
CA PHE A 593 -8.65 5.06 17.80
C PHE A 593 -7.57 5.28 16.72
N PRO A 594 -6.55 4.41 16.55
CA PRO A 594 -5.50 4.68 15.56
C PRO A 594 -5.92 4.44 14.11
N GLY A 595 -6.86 3.54 13.82
CA GLY A 595 -7.23 3.18 12.43
C GLY A 595 -7.83 4.37 11.67
N THR A 596 -8.96 4.87 12.15
CA THR A 596 -9.76 5.92 11.49
C THR A 596 -9.71 7.27 12.21
N PHE A 597 -9.22 7.32 13.45
CA PHE A 597 -9.26 8.50 14.32
C PHE A 597 -10.70 9.00 14.57
N LEU A 598 -11.68 8.10 14.56
CA LEU A 598 -13.07 8.44 14.85
C LEU A 598 -13.23 9.04 16.25
N VAL A 599 -12.52 8.51 17.25
CA VAL A 599 -12.62 9.03 18.62
C VAL A 599 -12.07 10.46 18.73
N ASN A 600 -10.98 10.77 18.03
CA ASN A 600 -10.42 12.13 17.94
C ASN A 600 -11.44 13.12 17.36
N GLU A 601 -12.22 12.68 16.36
CA GLU A 601 -13.31 13.48 15.79
C GLU A 601 -14.42 13.73 16.82
N LEU A 602 -14.88 12.70 17.52
CA LEU A 602 -16.01 12.79 18.45
C LEU A 602 -15.71 13.63 19.69
N ILE A 603 -14.51 13.49 20.26
CA ILE A 603 -14.11 14.17 21.51
C ILE A 603 -13.37 15.50 21.23
N ASN A 604 -13.09 15.80 19.96
CA ASN A 604 -12.32 16.98 19.53
C ASN A 604 -10.90 17.05 20.14
N ASP A 605 -10.32 15.90 20.51
CA ASP A 605 -8.94 15.79 20.98
C ASP A 605 -8.02 15.51 19.78
N ASN A 606 -7.22 16.51 19.39
CA ASN A 606 -6.26 16.42 18.28
C ASN A 606 -6.86 15.81 16.99
N PRO A 607 -7.84 16.46 16.35
CA PRO A 607 -8.44 15.95 15.12
C PRO A 607 -7.39 15.77 14.01
N ARG A 608 -7.26 14.56 13.46
CA ARG A 608 -6.20 14.18 12.49
C ARG A 608 -6.71 13.49 11.23
N SER A 609 -7.96 13.06 11.23
CA SER A 609 -8.58 12.40 10.08
C SER A 609 -8.91 13.45 9.02
N ILE A 610 -8.30 13.33 7.84
CA ILE A 610 -8.61 14.26 6.73
C ILE A 610 -10.04 14.07 6.21
N SER A 611 -10.63 12.90 6.42
CA SER A 611 -11.97 12.51 5.96
C SER A 611 -13.06 12.77 6.97
N LEU A 612 -12.77 12.66 8.27
CA LEU A 612 -13.76 12.97 9.30
C LEU A 612 -13.64 14.41 9.78
N SER A 613 -12.42 14.93 9.95
CA SER A 613 -12.17 16.13 10.75
C SER A 613 -11.85 17.38 9.95
N LYS A 614 -12.13 17.41 8.63
CA LYS A 614 -11.78 18.53 7.73
C LYS A 614 -12.17 19.89 8.32
N GLU A 615 -13.44 20.08 8.64
CA GLU A 615 -13.96 21.35 9.17
C GLU A 615 -13.34 21.71 10.52
N LYS A 616 -13.32 20.75 11.46
CA LYS A 616 -12.71 20.96 12.78
C LYS A 616 -11.24 21.32 12.69
N ILE A 617 -10.46 20.68 11.82
CA ILE A 617 -9.04 20.99 11.61
C ILE A 617 -8.87 22.42 11.10
N LEU A 618 -9.65 22.83 10.09
CA LEU A 618 -9.53 24.14 9.46
C LEU A 618 -10.00 25.27 10.38
N ASN A 619 -10.95 25.00 11.28
CA ASN A 619 -11.46 25.97 12.26
C ASN A 619 -10.70 25.93 13.60
N ASN A 620 -9.86 24.91 13.84
CA ASN A 620 -9.09 24.78 15.09
C ASN A 620 -8.08 25.92 15.26
N SER A 621 -7.85 26.37 16.50
CA SER A 621 -6.74 27.27 16.83
C SER A 621 -5.38 26.56 16.75
N LEU A 622 -5.35 25.22 16.88
CA LEU A 622 -4.13 24.43 16.80
C LEU A 622 -3.52 24.42 15.39
N ILE A 623 -2.27 24.85 15.30
CA ILE A 623 -1.51 24.94 14.05
C ILE A 623 -1.09 23.57 13.51
N LYS A 624 -0.67 22.64 14.38
CA LYS A 624 -0.14 21.32 13.97
C LYS A 624 -1.13 20.49 13.13
N PRO A 625 -2.42 20.35 13.52
CA PRO A 625 -3.42 19.65 12.70
C PRO A 625 -3.60 20.26 11.30
N LYS A 626 -3.59 21.61 11.20
CA LYS A 626 -3.71 22.32 9.91
C LYS A 626 -2.54 22.01 8.97
N ILE A 627 -1.31 22.03 9.49
CA ILE A 627 -0.13 21.63 8.70
C ILE A 627 -0.26 20.17 8.25
N GLY A 628 -0.64 19.27 9.16
CA GLY A 628 -0.85 17.86 8.83
C GLY A 628 -1.92 17.63 7.76
N TYR A 629 -2.90 18.52 7.62
CA TYR A 629 -3.90 18.52 6.55
C TYR A 629 -3.30 19.02 5.22
N PHE A 630 -2.66 20.20 5.21
CA PHE A 630 -2.06 20.77 3.99
C PHE A 630 -0.82 20.00 3.48
N GLN A 631 -0.22 19.16 4.31
CA GLN A 631 0.78 18.17 3.88
C GLN A 631 0.19 16.97 3.15
N LYS A 632 -1.14 16.78 3.18
CA LYS A 632 -1.85 15.63 2.58
C LYS A 632 -2.80 16.04 1.46
N VAL A 633 -3.41 17.22 1.55
CA VAL A 633 -4.43 17.71 0.61
C VAL A 633 -3.88 18.90 -0.17
N ILE A 634 -4.13 18.94 -1.48
CA ILE A 634 -3.68 20.02 -2.37
C ILE A 634 -4.85 21.01 -2.56
N PRO A 635 -4.75 22.26 -2.10
CA PRO A 635 -5.74 23.28 -2.40
C PRO A 635 -5.82 23.58 -3.90
N ILE A 636 -7.03 23.74 -4.43
CA ILE A 636 -7.28 24.02 -5.86
C ILE A 636 -6.64 25.35 -6.25
N GLU A 637 -6.68 26.35 -5.36
CA GLU A 637 -6.11 27.67 -5.59
C GLU A 637 -4.60 27.62 -5.86
N ASN A 638 -3.89 26.68 -5.22
CA ASN A 638 -2.47 26.41 -5.46
C ASN A 638 -2.22 25.74 -6.81
N ILE A 639 -3.17 24.96 -7.31
CA ILE A 639 -3.09 24.32 -8.64
C ILE A 639 -3.27 25.37 -9.73
N VAL A 640 -4.22 26.30 -9.57
CA VAL A 640 -4.46 27.36 -10.55
C VAL A 640 -3.25 28.29 -10.64
N SER A 641 -2.69 28.74 -9.52
CA SER A 641 -1.45 29.52 -9.52
C SER A 641 -0.26 28.72 -10.06
N GLY A 642 -0.17 27.41 -9.76
CA GLY A 642 0.86 26.53 -10.33
C GLY A 642 0.79 26.42 -11.86
N LYS A 643 -0.41 26.28 -12.43
CA LYS A 643 -0.63 26.30 -13.89
C LYS A 643 -0.23 27.64 -14.51
N TRP A 644 -0.51 28.74 -13.83
CA TRP A 644 -0.06 30.05 -14.26
C TRP A 644 1.48 30.14 -14.29
N ILE A 645 2.14 29.68 -13.22
CA ILE A 645 3.62 29.65 -13.16
C ILE A 645 4.20 28.78 -14.26
N GLY A 646 3.67 27.58 -14.51
CA GLY A 646 4.19 26.73 -15.59
C GLY A 646 4.02 27.34 -16.97
N LYS A 647 2.91 28.06 -17.20
CA LYS A 647 2.62 28.73 -18.48
C LYS A 647 3.52 29.95 -18.73
N TYR A 648 3.76 30.79 -17.73
CA TYR A 648 4.46 32.08 -17.90
C TYR A 648 5.87 32.12 -17.32
N GLY A 649 6.27 31.04 -16.63
CA GLY A 649 7.43 31.09 -15.76
C GLY A 649 8.76 30.98 -16.50
N ASP A 650 8.77 30.35 -17.67
CA ASP A 650 9.94 30.19 -18.55
C ASP A 650 11.20 29.75 -17.79
N TYR A 651 11.15 28.55 -17.20
CA TYR A 651 12.24 27.92 -16.42
C TYR A 651 12.71 28.65 -15.16
N LYS A 652 12.11 29.78 -14.77
CA LYS A 652 12.44 30.45 -13.50
C LYS A 652 12.17 29.55 -12.31
N ASP A 653 13.11 29.56 -11.36
CA ASP A 653 12.96 28.87 -10.09
C ASP A 653 11.82 29.46 -9.25
N VAL A 654 11.20 28.61 -8.42
CA VAL A 654 10.07 28.97 -7.57
C VAL A 654 10.42 28.74 -6.11
N TYR A 655 10.29 29.77 -5.30
CA TYR A 655 10.47 29.73 -3.86
C TYR A 655 9.11 29.70 -3.16
N ARG A 656 8.94 28.77 -2.21
CA ARG A 656 7.76 28.62 -1.34
C ARG A 656 8.13 28.79 0.11
N PHE A 657 7.11 29.01 0.93
CA PHE A 657 7.25 29.15 2.37
C PHE A 657 6.66 27.99 3.17
N ASP A 658 6.40 26.90 2.48
CA ASP A 658 5.80 25.70 3.02
C ASP A 658 6.36 24.48 2.30
N LEU A 659 6.97 23.59 3.07
CA LEU A 659 7.53 22.36 2.51
C LEU A 659 6.43 21.30 2.35
N VAL A 660 6.14 20.94 1.11
CA VAL A 660 5.20 19.88 0.74
C VAL A 660 5.93 18.86 -0.12
N GLN A 661 5.78 17.57 0.20
CA GLN A 661 6.47 16.47 -0.50
C GLN A 661 6.19 16.54 -2.01
N GLY A 662 7.24 16.82 -2.80
CA GLY A 662 7.18 16.87 -4.27
C GLY A 662 6.38 18.03 -4.87
N TYR A 663 5.98 19.05 -4.09
CA TYR A 663 5.27 20.25 -4.56
C TYR A 663 4.24 20.01 -5.68
N PRO A 664 3.26 19.10 -5.49
CA PRO A 664 2.46 18.55 -6.58
C PRO A 664 1.62 19.60 -7.32
N SER A 665 1.25 20.70 -6.67
CA SER A 665 0.55 21.82 -7.32
C SER A 665 1.38 22.49 -8.42
N LEU A 666 2.71 22.44 -8.31
CA LEU A 666 3.65 22.99 -9.28
C LEU A 666 4.13 21.90 -10.25
N LEU A 667 4.59 20.76 -9.73
CA LEU A 667 5.19 19.70 -10.57
C LEU A 667 4.13 18.87 -11.33
N LEU A 668 3.10 18.37 -10.66
CA LEU A 668 2.14 17.45 -11.28
C LEU A 668 1.09 18.19 -12.11
N TYR A 669 0.55 19.28 -11.57
CA TYR A 669 -0.58 19.99 -12.18
C TYR A 669 -0.18 21.32 -12.83
N GLY A 670 0.94 21.90 -12.41
CA GLY A 670 1.41 23.19 -12.92
C GLY A 670 2.36 23.07 -14.11
N ASP A 671 3.01 21.92 -14.30
CA ASP A 671 4.06 21.72 -15.33
C ASP A 671 5.20 22.74 -15.22
N VAL A 672 5.55 23.11 -13.98
CA VAL A 672 6.67 24.02 -13.69
C VAL A 672 7.99 23.34 -14.03
N LYS A 673 8.79 24.00 -14.89
CA LYS A 673 10.09 23.49 -15.37
C LYS A 673 11.29 23.95 -14.52
N GLY A 674 11.16 25.07 -13.81
CA GLY A 674 12.20 25.57 -12.90
C GLY A 674 12.27 24.76 -11.61
N ASN A 675 13.36 24.92 -10.85
CA ASN A 675 13.48 24.22 -9.58
C ASN A 675 12.54 24.83 -8.53
N VAL A 676 12.05 23.99 -7.61
CA VAL A 676 11.20 24.44 -6.51
C VAL A 676 11.94 24.31 -5.19
N TYR A 677 12.04 25.42 -4.47
CA TYR A 677 12.74 25.51 -3.19
C TYR A 677 11.78 25.90 -2.07
N THR A 678 11.97 25.34 -0.87
CA THR A 678 11.45 25.97 0.36
C THR A 678 12.50 26.96 0.84
N ILE A 679 12.08 28.18 1.15
CA ILE A 679 13.00 29.26 1.54
C ILE A 679 13.71 29.01 2.87
N ALA A 680 13.11 28.20 3.74
CA ALA A 680 13.63 27.89 5.06
C ALA A 680 14.14 26.45 5.14
N LYS A 681 15.27 26.25 5.79
CA LYS A 681 15.81 24.95 6.22
C LYS A 681 15.90 24.94 7.74
N GLY A 682 15.26 23.95 8.37
CA GLY A 682 15.21 23.85 9.81
C GLY A 682 16.01 22.65 10.35
N ARG A 683 16.66 22.84 11.49
CA ARG A 683 17.33 21.78 12.27
C ARG A 683 16.97 21.89 13.74
N ILE A 684 16.75 20.75 14.38
CA ILE A 684 16.67 20.64 15.84
C ILE A 684 18.09 20.45 16.36
N LEU A 685 18.52 21.32 17.27
CA LEU A 685 19.82 21.30 17.94
C LEU A 685 19.80 20.30 19.10
N ASP A 686 20.98 19.89 19.57
CA ASP A 686 21.12 18.86 20.62
C ASP A 686 20.49 19.28 21.96
N ASN A 687 20.37 20.59 22.20
CA ASN A 687 19.65 21.16 23.35
C ASN A 687 18.12 21.25 23.16
N GLY A 688 17.59 20.72 22.06
CA GLY A 688 16.16 20.75 21.70
C GLY A 688 15.69 22.03 21.01
N ASN A 689 16.53 23.06 20.88
CA ASN A 689 16.13 24.31 20.23
C ASN A 689 16.03 24.15 18.70
N VAL A 690 15.10 24.89 18.10
CA VAL A 690 14.92 24.91 16.65
C VAL A 690 15.76 26.03 16.05
N SER A 691 16.63 25.68 15.11
CA SER A 691 17.38 26.63 14.27
C SER A 691 16.80 26.64 12.87
N ILE A 692 16.62 27.84 12.30
CA ILE A 692 16.04 28.04 10.97
C ILE A 692 16.96 28.93 10.16
N HIS A 693 17.41 28.41 9.04
CA HIS A 693 18.25 29.11 8.06
C HIS A 693 17.40 29.47 6.84
N TYR A 694 17.54 30.70 6.34
CA TYR A 694 16.81 31.18 5.17
C TYR A 694 17.73 31.21 3.94
N ASP A 695 17.40 30.40 2.94
CA ASP A 695 18.11 30.35 1.66
C ASP A 695 17.50 31.40 0.72
N LEU A 696 18.04 32.62 0.78
CA LEU A 696 17.62 33.71 -0.10
C LEU A 696 17.94 33.38 -1.57
N PRO A 697 17.10 33.84 -2.53
CA PRO A 697 17.35 33.60 -3.94
C PRO A 697 18.64 34.28 -4.42
N LYS A 698 19.53 33.49 -5.04
CA LYS A 698 20.80 33.98 -5.61
C LYS A 698 20.74 34.30 -7.11
N ASN A 699 19.64 33.94 -7.78
CA ASN A 699 19.46 34.10 -9.24
C ASN A 699 18.79 35.44 -9.61
N ASN A 700 19.07 35.95 -10.84
CA ASN A 700 18.67 37.28 -11.31
C ASN A 700 17.14 37.51 -11.43
N SER A 701 16.32 36.45 -11.53
CA SER A 701 14.86 36.56 -11.48
C SER A 701 14.21 35.24 -11.06
N VAL A 702 13.40 35.24 -10.00
CA VAL A 702 12.72 34.04 -9.47
C VAL A 702 11.26 34.34 -9.13
N PHE A 703 10.42 33.31 -9.07
CA PHE A 703 9.09 33.47 -8.51
C PHE A 703 9.06 33.14 -7.03
N ILE A 704 8.27 33.92 -6.30
CA ILE A 704 7.87 33.65 -4.94
C ILE A 704 6.39 33.26 -4.97
N HIS A 705 6.08 32.03 -4.57
CA HIS A 705 4.73 31.49 -4.57
C HIS A 705 4.16 31.52 -3.15
N LEU A 706 3.23 32.45 -2.90
CA LEU A 706 2.41 32.45 -1.69
C LEU A 706 1.18 31.57 -1.91
N THR A 707 1.10 30.54 -1.08
CA THR A 707 0.08 29.50 -1.20
C THR A 707 -1.15 29.82 -0.35
N TYR A 708 -2.22 29.08 -0.59
CA TYR A 708 -3.47 29.14 0.17
C TYR A 708 -3.25 29.15 1.69
N GLN A 709 -2.46 28.21 2.19
CA GLN A 709 -2.14 28.11 3.61
C GLN A 709 -1.30 29.29 4.14
N ASN A 710 -0.47 29.92 3.30
CA ASN A 710 0.29 31.10 3.71
C ASN A 710 -0.63 32.33 3.82
N LEU A 711 -1.52 32.53 2.84
CA LEU A 711 -2.36 33.72 2.77
C LEU A 711 -3.60 33.65 3.67
N VAL A 712 -4.26 32.49 3.73
CA VAL A 712 -5.53 32.33 4.48
C VAL A 712 -5.28 32.03 5.95
N TYR A 713 -4.23 31.27 6.26
CA TYR A 713 -3.97 30.79 7.63
C TYR A 713 -2.67 31.31 8.24
N SER A 714 -1.89 32.12 7.52
CA SER A 714 -0.58 32.62 7.99
C SER A 714 0.35 31.49 8.45
N LEU A 715 0.32 30.35 7.76
CA LEU A 715 1.13 29.17 8.11
C LEU A 715 2.40 29.10 7.28
N TYR A 716 3.54 28.93 7.97
CA TYR A 716 4.86 28.84 7.36
C TYR A 716 5.66 27.72 8.05
N TRP A 717 6.20 26.79 7.27
CA TRP A 717 6.93 25.66 7.82
C TRP A 717 7.97 25.07 6.88
N THR A 718 9.00 24.48 7.49
CA THR A 718 10.01 23.64 6.84
C THR A 718 9.99 22.24 7.45
N TRP A 719 10.91 21.38 7.04
CA TRP A 719 10.94 19.96 7.41
C TRP A 719 12.28 19.54 7.97
N TYR A 720 12.25 18.87 9.12
CA TYR A 720 13.41 18.24 9.71
C TYR A 720 13.42 16.74 9.36
N ASN A 721 14.26 16.37 8.39
CA ASN A 721 14.35 15.01 7.86
C ASN A 721 14.68 13.91 8.89
N PRO A 722 15.61 14.11 9.85
CA PRO A 722 15.97 13.07 10.82
C PRO A 722 14.79 12.57 11.64
N LEU A 723 13.91 13.45 12.11
CA LEU A 723 12.73 13.08 12.91
C LEU A 723 11.40 13.08 12.12
N GLN A 724 11.42 13.49 10.85
CA GLN A 724 10.24 13.60 9.99
C GLN A 724 9.15 14.48 10.63
N VAL A 725 9.53 15.71 11.00
CA VAL A 725 8.66 16.70 11.65
C VAL A 725 8.70 18.05 10.97
N SER A 726 7.58 18.77 11.02
CA SER A 726 7.47 20.14 10.53
C SER A 726 8.00 21.13 11.57
N LEU A 727 8.82 22.07 11.12
CA LEU A 727 9.35 23.17 11.93
C LEU A 727 8.70 24.47 11.47
N LEU A 728 8.11 25.19 12.42
CA LEU A 728 7.40 26.45 12.19
C LEU A 728 8.35 27.63 12.19
N TYR A 729 8.04 28.64 11.38
CA TYR A 729 8.71 29.94 11.42
C TYR A 729 7.73 31.09 11.21
N ASN A 730 8.17 32.31 11.50
CA ASN A 730 7.32 33.49 11.51
C ASN A 730 7.34 34.24 10.18
N TYR A 731 6.21 34.88 9.85
CA TYR A 731 6.10 35.76 8.69
C TYR A 731 7.05 36.97 8.77
N SER A 732 7.33 37.47 9.98
CA SER A 732 8.24 38.60 10.21
C SER A 732 9.59 38.41 9.52
N ASP A 733 10.09 37.19 9.51
CA ASP A 733 11.44 36.84 9.07
C ASP A 733 11.55 36.83 7.53
N ILE A 734 10.42 36.66 6.84
CA ILE A 734 10.34 36.55 5.38
C ILE A 734 9.64 37.74 4.71
N LYS A 735 8.93 38.58 5.49
CA LYS A 735 8.24 39.78 5.01
C LYS A 735 9.11 40.70 4.15
N PRO A 736 10.39 40.99 4.49
CA PRO A 736 11.24 41.87 3.68
C PRO A 736 11.41 41.40 2.23
N ILE A 737 11.41 40.08 2.02
CA ILE A 737 11.61 39.46 0.70
C ILE A 737 10.41 39.71 -0.20
N ILE A 738 9.20 39.62 0.37
CA ILE A 738 7.94 39.78 -0.38
C ILE A 738 7.70 41.26 -0.72
N ILE A 739 8.02 42.19 0.20
CA ILE A 739 7.84 43.63 -0.03
C ILE A 739 8.66 44.12 -1.23
N ASN A 740 9.85 43.55 -1.43
CA ASN A 740 10.73 43.91 -2.53
C ASN A 740 10.40 43.19 -3.85
N ALA A 741 9.31 42.40 -3.90
CA ALA A 741 8.93 41.62 -5.07
C ALA A 741 7.67 42.19 -5.75
N LEU A 742 7.60 42.11 -7.07
CA LEU A 742 6.45 42.58 -7.86
C LEU A 742 5.37 41.51 -7.91
N LYS A 743 4.14 41.81 -7.46
CA LYS A 743 3.02 40.87 -7.64
C LYS A 743 2.64 40.74 -9.11
N VAL A 744 2.70 39.52 -9.64
CA VAL A 744 2.44 39.22 -11.06
C VAL A 744 1.21 38.34 -11.29
N TYR A 745 0.72 37.68 -10.24
CA TYR A 745 -0.51 36.89 -10.28
C TYR A 745 -1.22 36.88 -8.93
N ASP A 746 -2.54 36.88 -8.97
CA ASP A 746 -3.41 36.82 -7.79
C ASP A 746 -4.74 36.15 -8.15
N ASN A 747 -5.14 35.11 -7.43
CA ASN A 747 -6.49 34.54 -7.50
C ASN A 747 -7.29 34.74 -6.19
N GLY A 748 -6.90 35.71 -5.38
CA GLY A 748 -7.51 36.07 -4.10
C GLY A 748 -7.05 35.21 -2.92
N LYS A 749 -6.53 34.01 -3.18
CA LYS A 749 -6.13 33.06 -2.13
C LYS A 749 -4.77 32.40 -2.39
N SER A 750 -4.16 32.60 -3.55
CA SER A 750 -2.79 32.24 -3.87
C SER A 750 -2.22 33.32 -4.78
N GLN A 751 -0.99 33.73 -4.49
CA GLN A 751 -0.33 34.84 -5.17
C GLN A 751 1.05 34.42 -5.66
N VAL A 752 1.49 35.04 -6.75
CA VAL A 752 2.84 34.87 -7.28
C VAL A 752 3.48 36.24 -7.41
N TYR A 753 4.70 36.35 -6.89
CA TYR A 753 5.53 37.54 -6.97
C TYR A 753 6.76 37.24 -7.80
N LEU A 754 7.20 38.19 -8.60
CA LEU A 754 8.46 38.17 -9.31
C LEU A 754 9.49 38.94 -8.49
N TYR A 755 10.51 38.23 -8.02
CA TYR A 755 11.61 38.81 -7.27
C TYR A 755 12.83 38.94 -8.17
N HIS A 756 13.35 40.16 -8.26
CA HIS A 756 14.62 40.45 -8.90
C HIS A 756 15.67 40.67 -7.83
N SER A 757 16.76 39.91 -7.89
CA SER A 757 17.94 40.21 -7.08
C SER A 757 18.55 41.49 -7.64
N ASN A 758 18.38 42.60 -6.91
CA ASN A 758 19.15 43.81 -7.20
C ASN A 758 20.63 43.48 -6.94
N LYS A 759 21.42 43.27 -8.00
CA LYS A 759 22.86 43.51 -7.92
C LYS A 759 23.07 45.02 -7.75
N GLN A 760 22.99 45.53 -6.53
CA GLN A 760 23.62 46.79 -6.18
C GLN A 760 24.24 46.70 -4.78
N ASN A 761 25.57 46.80 -4.82
CA ASN A 761 26.62 46.90 -3.80
C ASN A 761 27.03 45.62 -3.07
#